data_AF-D3VQQ4-F1
#
_entry.id   AF-D3VQQ4-F1
#
_cell.length_a   1.000
_cell.length_b   1.000
_cell.length_c   1.000
_cell.angle_alpha   90.00
_cell.angle_beta   90.00
_cell.angle_gamma   90.00
#
_symmetry.space_group_name_H-M   'P 1'
#
loop_
_entity.id
_entity.type
_entity.pdbx_description
1 polymer ?
#
loop_
_entity_poly.entity_id
_entity_poly.type
_entity_poly.pdbx_seq_one_letter_code
_entity_poly.pdbx_strand_id
1 'polypeptide(L)'
;MKKTLVKSKGKFKLLLGTISSTFPLTLVISCTIGSKKQDDKAIMDRTDRSKIIVMPSENPELIKPKNIDEITIDNNSDSTIKQADKHFLSFAQLKNMTPREIHQKTKTYNEAKSTFLKYLKANATDYVYENKYDFSTRTNDSNYFKHVKPLGEYGNVGDSKDERTKFFNPRVPLWHNLSQKYLEKFNTEDVKDLNPQSININDVIKINPFGFLPSNLSQLFYYASFESLENLFNIKNIKNIKAVFDDVKGTFELLIFAGDHKYYLRIKNDGKINKSLKKNSDFFQYINDRSIELNINQKVWVDEFVESTQKLDKRLNFSRHSGTAWVIDRIKNTDPDSYEFLLATNIHVFSLRKTFDKSLHTNGVNDTSFDSRWNEFPPGFYDGVHATDTSDNRSTEQYFRTNRIAENKIDDTFGIFELSKHKYINNNSKYVNAFEAYSQYLSAPYYVPRYETEAYIKGEKIDLNNVPENNAQFTTKNSGADFVTLRFKIKKDKLKDVLPKLSEIIDTDTEKDWYINFKKDKFSPLSTQFYAGYSRFWDPFVTSSPAQFRGIKSTGGLISTKRRIIDEHVFRDVWLKYDSELNKEYNSLNDHYKKYEKPFLKDNKEHGMPLTIVDQFSTLYTDIPFGELNLEEGASGSMVIDSSFNVIGILNTSIEDIPGSEMTYLPLSNKDFERVIRKRTNGVVLFQSLSYDYNTKDNKPPHIFDGLIDKLKTDKLETVKFNPKDK
;
A
#
# COMPACT_ATOMS: atom_id res chain seq x y z
N MET A 1 7.10 -22.02 -4.41
CA MET A 1 7.03 -22.40 -2.97
C MET A 1 6.60 -23.86 -2.86
N LYS A 2 7.36 -24.71 -2.17
CA LYS A 2 6.89 -26.05 -1.77
C LYS A 2 5.81 -25.88 -0.70
N LYS A 3 4.61 -26.45 -0.92
CA LYS A 3 3.49 -26.40 0.03
C LYS A 3 3.75 -27.39 1.17
N THR A 4 3.89 -26.91 2.41
CA THR A 4 4.02 -27.78 3.59
C THR A 4 2.63 -28.14 4.10
N LEU A 5 2.29 -29.43 4.04
CA LEU A 5 1.06 -29.99 4.60
C LEU A 5 1.40 -30.75 5.88
N VAL A 6 0.59 -30.58 6.92
CA VAL A 6 0.74 -31.33 8.18
C VAL A 6 -0.54 -32.13 8.42
N LYS A 7 -0.39 -33.41 8.80
CA LYS A 7 -1.52 -34.28 9.14
C LYS A 7 -2.16 -33.81 10.45
N SER A 8 -3.48 -33.62 10.45
CA SER A 8 -4.22 -33.19 11.64
C SER A 8 -4.01 -34.19 12.78
N LYS A 9 -3.46 -33.73 13.91
CA LYS A 9 -3.42 -34.52 15.14
C LYS A 9 -4.78 -34.36 15.80
N GLY A 10 -5.65 -35.37 15.65
CA GLY A 10 -7.01 -35.39 16.16
C GLY A 10 -7.15 -34.81 17.57
N LYS A 11 -7.58 -33.55 17.64
CA LYS A 11 -8.17 -32.92 18.82
C LYS A 11 -9.40 -32.16 18.36
N PHE A 12 -10.47 -32.91 18.16
CA PHE A 12 -11.81 -32.38 18.05
C PHE A 12 -12.18 -31.73 19.39
N LYS A 13 -12.20 -30.39 19.44
CA LYS A 13 -13.14 -29.65 20.28
C LYS A 13 -14.11 -28.93 19.35
N LEU A 14 -15.36 -29.34 19.45
CA LEU A 14 -16.53 -28.87 18.74
C LEU A 14 -16.61 -27.33 18.77
N LEU A 15 -16.67 -26.70 17.59
CA LEU A 15 -17.31 -25.41 17.40
C LEU A 15 -18.18 -25.53 16.15
N LEU A 16 -19.38 -26.11 16.36
CA LEU A 16 -20.49 -25.95 15.45
C LEU A 16 -21.02 -24.52 15.61
N GLY A 17 -20.97 -23.77 14.52
CA GLY A 17 -21.56 -22.45 14.39
C GLY A 17 -21.86 -22.21 12.91
N THR A 18 -22.89 -22.90 12.42
CA THR A 18 -23.43 -22.78 11.07
C THR A 18 -23.88 -21.36 10.78
N ILE A 19 -23.50 -20.90 9.59
CA ILE A 19 -24.06 -19.76 8.88
C ILE A 19 -25.57 -19.97 8.74
N SER A 20 -26.37 -19.05 9.28
CA SER A 20 -27.67 -18.70 8.68
C SER A 20 -28.02 -17.26 9.04
N SER A 21 -28.22 -16.49 7.98
CA SER A 21 -28.78 -15.15 7.96
C SER A 21 -30.24 -15.16 8.43
N THR A 22 -30.60 -14.27 9.37
CA THR A 22 -31.82 -13.41 9.39
C THR A 22 -31.92 -12.67 10.73
N PHE A 23 -32.03 -11.33 10.70
CA PHE A 23 -32.66 -10.51 11.75
C PHE A 23 -34.19 -10.73 11.73
N PRO A 24 -35.01 -10.16 12.64
CA PRO A 24 -34.85 -9.85 14.07
C PRO A 24 -36.01 -10.47 14.91
N LEU A 25 -35.91 -10.57 16.25
CA LEU A 25 -36.99 -10.21 17.21
C LEU A 25 -36.61 -10.57 18.64
N THR A 26 -36.99 -9.67 19.54
CA THR A 26 -37.12 -9.82 20.99
C THR A 26 -38.01 -11.00 21.39
N LEU A 27 -37.65 -11.76 22.43
CA LEU A 27 -38.59 -12.12 23.50
C LEU A 27 -37.85 -12.58 24.78
N VAL A 28 -38.23 -11.96 25.88
CA VAL A 28 -38.01 -12.39 27.27
C VAL A 28 -38.79 -13.68 27.51
N ILE A 29 -38.26 -14.62 28.29
CA ILE A 29 -38.97 -15.34 29.37
C ILE A 29 -37.96 -16.19 30.17
N SER A 30 -38.00 -15.93 31.48
CA SER A 30 -37.42 -16.68 32.59
C SER A 30 -37.89 -18.14 32.63
N CYS A 31 -37.03 -19.05 33.09
CA CYS A 31 -37.42 -20.02 34.11
C CYS A 31 -36.20 -20.62 34.83
N THR A 32 -36.25 -20.45 36.14
CA THR A 32 -35.48 -21.02 37.24
C THR A 32 -35.44 -22.55 37.30
N ILE A 33 -34.38 -23.10 37.92
CA ILE A 33 -34.34 -24.06 39.06
C ILE A 33 -32.88 -24.59 39.13
N GLY A 34 -32.06 -24.19 40.11
CA GLY A 34 -31.77 -24.93 41.35
C GLY A 34 -30.51 -25.81 41.16
N SER A 35 -29.43 -25.80 41.95
CA SER A 35 -29.33 -25.62 43.40
C SER A 35 -27.87 -25.47 43.89
N LYS A 36 -27.72 -24.70 44.99
CA LYS A 36 -26.77 -24.82 46.14
C LYS A 36 -25.26 -24.62 45.90
N LYS A 37 -24.69 -23.46 46.30
CA LYS A 37 -24.22 -23.04 47.65
C LYS A 37 -22.83 -23.61 48.02
N GLN A 38 -21.82 -22.73 48.11
CA GLN A 38 -21.16 -22.50 49.40
C GLN A 38 -20.56 -21.08 49.43
N ASP A 39 -20.73 -20.46 50.60
CA ASP A 39 -20.44 -19.08 50.96
C ASP A 39 -18.93 -18.76 50.94
N ASP A 40 -18.59 -17.54 50.52
CA ASP A 40 -17.55 -16.75 51.19
C ASP A 40 -17.95 -15.27 51.15
N LYS A 41 -18.29 -14.75 52.33
CA LYS A 41 -18.53 -13.32 52.58
C LYS A 41 -17.17 -12.63 52.70
N ALA A 42 -16.86 -11.74 51.77
CA ALA A 42 -15.95 -10.63 52.03
C ALA A 42 -16.61 -9.33 51.60
N ILE A 43 -16.75 -8.46 52.59
CA ILE A 43 -17.32 -7.12 52.54
C ILE A 43 -16.53 -6.28 51.53
N MET A 44 -17.17 -5.84 50.45
CA MET A 44 -16.71 -4.69 49.68
C MET A 44 -17.91 -3.77 49.43
N ASP A 45 -17.87 -2.70 50.20
CA ASP A 45 -18.40 -1.37 49.97
C ASP A 45 -19.18 -1.19 48.65
N ARG A 46 -20.51 -1.17 48.77
CA ARG A 46 -21.40 -0.67 47.74
C ARG A 46 -21.11 0.83 47.60
N THR A 47 -20.30 1.19 46.62
CA THR A 47 -20.35 2.56 46.10
C THR A 47 -21.75 2.77 45.53
N ASP A 48 -22.48 3.63 46.22
CA ASP A 48 -23.81 4.08 45.90
C ASP A 48 -23.88 4.48 44.41
N ARG A 49 -24.77 3.83 43.66
CA ARG A 49 -25.11 4.25 42.30
C ARG A 49 -25.91 5.54 42.43
N SER A 50 -25.20 6.66 42.52
CA SER A 50 -25.81 7.97 42.35
C SER A 50 -26.69 7.96 41.10
N LYS A 51 -27.92 8.46 41.25
CA LYS A 51 -28.97 8.49 40.23
C LYS A 51 -28.44 9.10 38.94
N ILE A 52 -28.08 8.26 37.98
CA ILE A 52 -27.80 8.69 36.60
C ILE A 52 -29.13 9.14 35.98
N ILE A 53 -29.21 10.38 35.55
CA ILE A 53 -30.42 10.96 34.97
C ILE A 53 -30.36 10.75 33.45
N VAL A 54 -31.31 9.98 32.93
CA VAL A 54 -31.58 9.87 31.50
C VAL A 54 -32.49 11.03 31.13
N MET A 55 -32.01 11.98 30.31
CA MET A 55 -32.89 13.04 29.83
C MET A 55 -33.92 12.45 28.85
N PRO A 56 -35.23 12.71 29.02
CA PRO A 56 -36.23 12.35 28.03
C PRO A 56 -35.99 13.14 26.73
N SER A 57 -36.43 12.59 25.60
CA SER A 57 -36.35 13.24 24.29
C SER A 57 -37.31 14.43 24.23
N GLU A 58 -36.91 15.59 24.74
CA GLU A 58 -37.52 16.84 24.29
C GLU A 58 -37.11 17.03 22.83
N ASN A 59 -38.11 17.17 21.94
CA ASN A 59 -38.09 17.40 20.48
C ASN A 59 -36.72 17.28 19.75
N PRO A 60 -36.62 16.55 18.62
CA PRO A 60 -35.37 16.40 17.86
C PRO A 60 -35.03 17.71 17.11
N GLU A 61 -34.81 18.80 17.82
CA GLU A 61 -34.06 19.91 17.28
C GLU A 61 -32.64 19.42 17.04
N LEU A 62 -32.20 19.52 15.78
CA LEU A 62 -30.83 19.27 15.38
C LEU A 62 -29.91 19.97 16.39
N ILE A 63 -29.04 19.23 17.09
CA ILE A 63 -27.93 19.87 17.80
C ILE A 63 -27.15 20.62 16.73
N LYS A 64 -27.29 21.95 16.70
CA LYS A 64 -26.56 22.84 15.80
C LYS A 64 -25.16 23.01 16.41
N PRO A 65 -24.12 22.39 15.85
CA PRO A 65 -22.77 22.61 16.34
C PRO A 65 -22.38 24.07 16.10
N LYS A 66 -21.55 24.62 16.98
CA LYS A 66 -20.88 25.89 16.69
C LYS A 66 -19.90 25.71 15.54
N ASN A 67 -19.74 26.76 14.74
CA ASN A 67 -18.82 26.74 13.60
C ASN A 67 -17.38 26.58 14.09
N ILE A 68 -16.58 25.74 13.43
CA ILE A 68 -15.20 25.45 13.85
C ILE A 68 -14.32 26.71 13.79
N ASP A 69 -14.64 27.64 12.88
CA ASP A 69 -13.93 28.90 12.72
C ASP A 69 -14.32 29.95 13.80
N GLU A 70 -15.35 29.70 14.62
CA GLU A 70 -15.69 30.50 15.81
C GLU A 70 -15.01 30.01 17.09
N ILE A 71 -14.28 28.89 17.03
CA ILE A 71 -13.46 28.41 18.14
C ILE A 71 -12.19 29.26 18.15
N THR A 72 -12.26 30.37 18.91
CA THR A 72 -11.19 31.36 19.04
C THR A 72 -9.85 30.72 19.33
N ILE A 73 -8.85 31.15 18.55
CA ILE A 73 -7.45 30.83 18.77
C ILE A 73 -6.96 31.72 19.92
N ASP A 74 -6.76 31.15 21.10
CA ASP A 74 -5.86 31.78 22.07
C ASP A 74 -4.42 31.49 21.60
N ASN A 75 -3.90 32.38 20.76
CA ASN A 75 -2.52 32.30 20.24
C ASN A 75 -1.45 32.57 21.33
N ASN A 76 -1.86 32.73 22.60
CA ASN A 76 -1.01 33.18 23.70
C ASN A 76 -0.98 32.20 24.89
N SER A 77 -0.94 30.90 24.63
CA SER A 77 -0.36 30.02 25.62
C SER A 77 0.61 29.03 24.99
N ASP A 78 1.90 29.33 25.17
CA ASP A 78 2.94 28.35 25.48
C ASP A 78 2.58 27.59 26.79
N SER A 79 1.32 27.17 26.94
CA SER A 79 0.93 26.25 27.98
C SER A 79 1.66 24.96 27.66
N THR A 80 2.64 24.61 28.49
CA THR A 80 3.27 23.30 28.54
C THR A 80 2.21 22.24 28.24
N ILE A 81 2.28 21.66 27.04
CA ILE A 81 1.37 20.58 26.63
C ILE A 81 1.51 19.50 27.71
N LYS A 82 0.43 19.23 28.45
CA LYS A 82 0.41 18.11 29.40
C LYS A 82 0.78 16.86 28.59
N GLN A 83 1.89 16.22 28.96
CA GLN A 83 2.30 14.97 28.33
C GLN A 83 1.23 13.91 28.60
N ALA A 84 0.37 13.68 27.61
CA ALA A 84 -0.72 12.73 27.64
C ALA A 84 -0.86 12.07 26.26
N ASP A 85 -1.54 10.94 26.21
CA ASP A 85 -1.80 10.22 24.95
C ASP A 85 -3.24 10.43 24.44
N LYS A 86 -4.17 10.81 25.31
CA LYS A 86 -5.60 10.98 25.00
C LYS A 86 -6.13 12.32 25.50
N HIS A 87 -7.09 12.87 24.77
CA HIS A 87 -7.83 14.09 25.10
C HIS A 87 -6.96 15.31 25.47
N PHE A 88 -5.97 15.62 24.64
CA PHE A 88 -4.96 16.64 24.98
C PHE A 88 -4.72 17.69 23.89
N LEU A 89 -5.30 17.54 22.69
CA LEU A 89 -5.17 18.50 21.59
C LEU A 89 -6.48 19.22 21.33
N SER A 90 -6.44 20.52 21.03
CA SER A 90 -7.64 21.24 20.59
C SER A 90 -8.00 20.88 19.14
N PHE A 91 -9.25 21.08 18.73
CA PHE A 91 -9.62 20.90 17.31
C PHE A 91 -8.86 21.84 16.38
N ALA A 92 -8.56 23.07 16.82
CA ALA A 92 -7.75 24.02 16.06
C ALA A 92 -6.32 23.50 15.80
N GLN A 93 -5.73 22.81 16.79
CA GLN A 93 -4.45 22.14 16.61
C GLN A 93 -4.57 20.93 15.67
N LEU A 94 -5.57 20.06 15.89
CA LEU A 94 -5.78 18.85 15.11
C LEU A 94 -6.01 19.14 13.62
N LYS A 95 -6.76 20.20 13.29
CA LYS A 95 -7.02 20.66 11.91
C LYS A 95 -5.73 20.94 11.11
N ASN A 96 -4.68 21.38 11.79
CA ASN A 96 -3.44 21.85 11.18
C ASN A 96 -2.27 20.87 11.35
N MET A 97 -2.52 19.68 11.91
CA MET A 97 -1.48 18.66 12.13
C MET A 97 -1.76 17.41 11.31
N THR A 98 -0.71 16.83 10.76
CA THR A 98 -0.74 15.49 10.16
C THR A 98 -0.86 14.42 11.25
N PRO A 99 -1.34 13.20 10.91
CA PRO A 99 -1.32 12.07 11.84
C PRO A 99 0.07 11.74 12.41
N ARG A 100 1.14 12.05 11.66
CA ARG A 100 2.52 11.88 12.13
C ARG A 100 2.86 12.90 13.23
N GLU A 101 2.53 14.16 13.04
CA GLU A 101 2.79 15.22 14.03
C GLU A 101 1.97 15.03 15.30
N ILE A 102 0.71 14.61 15.17
CA ILE A 102 -0.15 14.25 16.32
C ILE A 102 0.51 13.13 17.14
N HIS A 103 0.98 12.08 16.47
CA HIS A 103 1.69 10.97 17.13
C HIS A 103 2.93 11.45 17.88
N GLN A 104 3.72 12.32 17.26
CA GLN A 104 4.95 12.86 17.84
C GLN A 104 4.73 13.72 19.09
N LYS A 105 3.51 14.25 19.29
CA LYS A 105 3.14 14.98 20.50
C LYS A 105 2.70 14.09 21.67
N THR A 106 2.48 12.80 21.43
CA THR A 106 2.06 11.86 22.48
C THR A 106 3.17 11.63 23.50
N LYS A 107 2.81 11.35 24.75
CA LYS A 107 3.77 10.97 25.80
C LYS A 107 4.51 9.70 25.42
N THR A 108 3.76 8.68 24.97
CA THR A 108 4.29 7.38 24.57
C THR A 108 5.38 7.49 23.50
N TYR A 109 5.17 8.33 22.46
CA TYR A 109 6.18 8.52 21.41
C TYR A 109 7.47 9.13 21.96
N ASN A 110 7.36 10.19 22.77
CA ASN A 110 8.51 10.94 23.27
C ASN A 110 9.37 10.08 24.21
N GLU A 111 8.75 9.29 25.08
CA GLU A 111 9.45 8.33 25.95
C GLU A 111 10.13 7.22 25.13
N ALA A 112 9.43 6.66 24.14
CA ALA A 112 9.97 5.63 23.25
C ALA A 112 11.18 6.14 22.43
N LYS A 113 11.13 7.39 21.96
CA LYS A 113 12.22 7.99 21.16
C LYS A 113 13.52 8.07 21.96
N SER A 114 13.44 8.54 23.21
CA SER A 114 14.60 8.65 24.10
C SER A 114 15.16 7.28 24.47
N THR A 115 14.29 6.32 24.80
CA THR A 115 14.72 4.96 25.18
C THR A 115 15.32 4.19 24.00
N PHE A 116 14.79 4.35 22.79
CA PHE A 116 15.33 3.69 21.60
C PHE A 116 16.74 4.18 21.27
N LEU A 117 17.00 5.49 21.32
CA LEU A 117 18.33 6.04 21.08
C LEU A 117 19.37 5.51 22.09
N LYS A 118 19.01 5.45 23.37
CA LYS A 118 19.87 4.88 24.42
C LYS A 118 20.15 3.40 24.18
N TYR A 119 19.12 2.63 23.81
CA TYR A 119 19.27 1.22 23.47
C TYR A 119 20.25 1.03 22.31
N LEU A 120 20.11 1.81 21.22
CA LEU A 120 20.99 1.70 20.06
C LEU A 120 22.45 2.01 20.41
N LYS A 121 22.70 3.10 21.14
CA LYS A 121 24.07 3.50 21.50
C LYS A 121 24.76 2.49 22.43
N ALA A 122 24.00 1.75 23.25
CA ALA A 122 24.56 0.79 24.20
C ALA A 122 24.60 -0.66 23.69
N ASN A 123 23.63 -1.06 22.86
CA ASN A 123 23.36 -2.47 22.56
C ASN A 123 23.03 -2.75 21.08
N ALA A 124 23.12 -1.77 20.16
CA ALA A 124 22.81 -2.04 18.76
C ALA A 124 23.72 -3.13 18.19
N THR A 125 23.10 -4.10 17.51
CA THR A 125 23.82 -5.01 16.63
C THR A 125 24.26 -4.22 15.40
N ASP A 126 25.52 -4.34 15.02
CA ASP A 126 26.00 -3.82 13.74
C ASP A 126 25.66 -4.83 12.64
N TYR A 127 24.53 -4.61 11.96
CA TYR A 127 24.01 -5.53 10.95
C TYR A 127 24.86 -5.57 9.66
N VAL A 128 25.82 -4.64 9.50
CA VAL A 128 26.79 -4.61 8.40
C VAL A 128 27.74 -5.81 8.49
N TYR A 129 28.28 -6.09 9.68
CA TYR A 129 29.32 -7.11 9.92
C TYR A 129 28.78 -8.48 10.35
N GLU A 130 27.47 -8.66 10.40
CA GLU A 130 26.87 -9.94 10.75
C GLU A 130 27.01 -10.94 9.58
N ASN A 131 28.03 -11.80 9.64
CA ASN A 131 28.46 -12.67 8.52
C ASN A 131 27.42 -13.71 8.06
N LYS A 132 26.40 -14.04 8.87
CA LYS A 132 25.29 -14.90 8.47
C LYS A 132 23.99 -14.36 9.04
N TYR A 133 22.91 -14.43 8.26
CA TYR A 133 21.56 -14.24 8.76
C TYR A 133 21.20 -15.41 9.70
N ASP A 134 21.74 -15.41 10.92
CA ASP A 134 21.42 -16.42 11.91
C ASP A 134 20.04 -16.13 12.52
N PHE A 135 19.01 -16.75 11.95
CA PHE A 135 17.62 -16.67 12.42
C PHE A 135 17.39 -17.32 13.81
N SER A 136 18.43 -17.90 14.43
CA SER A 136 18.36 -18.49 15.78
C SER A 136 18.59 -17.48 16.91
N THR A 137 19.15 -16.29 16.65
CA THR A 137 19.45 -15.25 17.66
C THR A 137 18.30 -14.23 17.83
N ARG A 138 17.11 -14.73 18.20
CA ARG A 138 15.83 -14.01 18.14
C ARG A 138 15.59 -12.92 19.21
N THR A 139 16.43 -12.86 20.25
CA THR A 139 16.21 -11.93 21.37
C THR A 139 16.55 -10.48 21.00
N ASN A 140 17.60 -10.26 20.21
CA ASN A 140 18.07 -8.91 19.87
C ASN A 140 17.12 -8.21 18.89
N ASP A 141 16.65 -8.91 17.85
CA ASP A 141 15.68 -8.36 16.90
C ASP A 141 14.34 -8.03 17.60
N SER A 142 13.81 -8.93 18.44
CA SER A 142 12.59 -8.63 19.20
C SER A 142 12.77 -7.43 20.13
N ASN A 143 13.91 -7.30 20.81
CA ASN A 143 14.19 -6.16 21.68
C ASN A 143 14.29 -4.85 20.88
N TYR A 144 14.97 -4.85 19.73
CA TYR A 144 15.00 -3.71 18.81
C TYR A 144 13.58 -3.25 18.45
N PHE A 145 12.73 -4.16 17.98
CA PHE A 145 11.39 -3.81 17.53
C PHE A 145 10.39 -3.52 18.65
N LYS A 146 10.64 -3.94 19.90
CA LYS A 146 9.89 -3.44 21.07
C LYS A 146 10.07 -1.94 21.24
N HIS A 147 11.28 -1.41 21.02
CA HIS A 147 11.55 0.03 21.07
C HIS A 147 11.01 0.78 19.85
N VAL A 148 11.01 0.15 18.67
CA VAL A 148 10.49 0.77 17.43
C VAL A 148 8.97 0.81 17.39
N LYS A 149 8.27 -0.19 17.94
CA LYS A 149 6.81 -0.32 17.83
C LYS A 149 6.03 0.96 18.20
N PRO A 150 6.33 1.66 19.31
CA PRO A 150 5.62 2.90 19.64
C PRO A 150 5.98 4.08 18.73
N LEU A 151 7.11 4.02 18.02
CA LEU A 151 7.52 5.05 17.05
C LEU A 151 6.82 4.87 15.71
N GLY A 152 6.61 3.61 15.27
CA GLY A 152 6.00 3.28 13.98
C GLY A 152 6.91 3.50 12.76
N GLU A 153 8.15 3.96 12.98
CA GLU A 153 9.16 4.17 11.94
C GLU A 153 10.57 3.89 12.49
N TYR A 154 11.49 3.45 11.62
CA TYR A 154 12.89 3.22 11.98
C TYR A 154 13.85 3.50 10.82
N GLY A 155 15.15 3.53 11.11
CA GLY A 155 16.23 3.73 10.12
C GLY A 155 16.70 5.18 9.95
N ASN A 156 16.11 6.15 10.64
CA ASN A 156 16.60 7.54 10.68
C ASN A 156 17.33 7.89 11.98
N VAL A 157 17.54 6.93 12.88
CA VAL A 157 18.17 7.16 14.18
C VAL A 157 19.68 6.94 14.06
N GLY A 158 20.48 7.91 14.52
CA GLY A 158 21.94 7.95 14.38
C GLY A 158 22.41 9.35 13.97
N ASP A 159 23.54 9.80 14.52
CA ASP A 159 24.06 11.17 14.35
C ASP A 159 24.73 11.32 12.96
N SER A 160 25.29 10.24 12.40
CA SER A 160 25.90 10.19 11.06
C SER A 160 25.20 9.20 10.11
N LYS A 161 25.48 9.29 8.79
CA LYS A 161 25.01 8.30 7.80
C LYS A 161 25.51 6.89 8.12
N ASP A 162 26.75 6.77 8.60
CA ASP A 162 27.34 5.51 9.03
C ASP A 162 26.61 4.92 10.24
N GLU A 163 26.37 5.73 11.28
CA GLU A 163 25.61 5.26 12.44
C GLU A 163 24.20 4.82 12.05
N ARG A 164 23.51 5.59 11.21
CA ARG A 164 22.18 5.22 10.71
C ARG A 164 22.19 3.90 9.93
N THR A 165 23.30 3.59 9.25
CA THR A 165 23.48 2.32 8.52
C THR A 165 23.78 1.16 9.46
N LYS A 166 24.64 1.36 10.46
CA LYS A 166 24.93 0.35 11.50
C LYS A 166 23.71 0.00 12.34
N PHE A 167 22.92 1.01 12.74
CA PHE A 167 21.70 0.85 13.55
C PHE A 167 20.49 0.32 12.75
N PHE A 168 20.61 0.13 11.45
CA PHE A 168 19.52 -0.34 10.61
C PHE A 168 19.35 -1.84 10.70
N ASN A 169 18.18 -2.29 11.18
CA ASN A 169 17.82 -3.70 11.16
C ASN A 169 17.10 -4.05 9.82
N PRO A 170 17.69 -4.89 8.95
CA PRO A 170 17.06 -5.30 7.70
C PRO A 170 15.94 -6.35 7.89
N ARG A 171 15.81 -6.95 9.07
CA ARG A 171 14.89 -8.06 9.38
C ARG A 171 13.62 -7.54 10.04
N VAL A 172 12.60 -7.19 9.27
CA VAL A 172 11.36 -6.59 9.80
C VAL A 172 10.37 -7.67 10.29
N PRO A 173 10.09 -7.81 11.59
CA PRO A 173 9.05 -8.71 12.09
C PRO A 173 7.67 -8.07 11.92
N LEU A 174 6.71 -8.79 11.36
CA LEU A 174 5.38 -8.24 11.05
C LEU A 174 4.47 -8.13 12.30
N TRP A 175 4.96 -8.50 13.49
CA TRP A 175 4.24 -8.47 14.77
C TRP A 175 4.49 -7.19 15.61
N HIS A 176 5.39 -6.31 15.17
CA HIS A 176 5.77 -5.09 15.89
C HIS A 176 5.23 -3.81 15.23
N ASN A 177 3.99 -3.87 14.72
CA ASN A 177 3.34 -2.74 14.06
C ASN A 177 2.78 -1.72 15.07
N LEU A 178 2.80 -0.45 14.66
CA LEU A 178 2.03 0.61 15.30
C LEU A 178 0.56 0.47 14.88
N SER A 179 -0.34 0.51 15.86
CA SER A 179 -1.79 0.41 15.63
C SER A 179 -2.48 1.73 15.95
N GLN A 180 -3.54 2.03 15.20
CA GLN A 180 -4.41 3.19 15.43
C GLN A 180 -5.03 3.18 16.84
N LYS A 181 -5.31 4.37 17.37
CA LYS A 181 -5.90 4.56 18.70
C LYS A 181 -7.33 5.08 18.57
N TYR A 182 -8.26 4.42 19.24
CA TYR A 182 -9.68 4.70 19.16
C TYR A 182 -10.26 5.00 20.53
N LEU A 183 -11.42 5.66 20.56
CA LEU A 183 -12.24 5.70 21.77
C LEU A 183 -12.61 4.30 22.24
N GLU A 184 -12.79 4.15 23.55
CA GLU A 184 -13.28 2.92 24.15
C GLU A 184 -14.68 2.59 23.62
N LYS A 185 -14.97 1.30 23.45
CA LYS A 185 -16.29 0.83 23.03
C LYS A 185 -17.28 0.86 24.20
N PHE A 186 -18.53 1.20 23.91
CA PHE A 186 -19.66 0.94 24.81
C PHE A 186 -20.41 -0.31 24.36
N ASN A 187 -21.11 -0.95 25.28
CA ASN A 187 -21.93 -2.13 25.03
C ASN A 187 -23.40 -1.75 24.81
N THR A 188 -24.20 -2.67 24.27
CA THR A 188 -25.64 -2.45 24.05
C THR A 188 -26.39 -2.06 25.33
N GLU A 189 -26.00 -2.63 26.47
CA GLU A 189 -26.58 -2.29 27.77
C GLU A 189 -26.26 -0.85 28.23
N ASP A 190 -25.18 -0.24 27.74
CA ASP A 190 -24.84 1.14 28.09
C ASP A 190 -25.82 2.16 27.49
N VAL A 191 -26.54 1.76 26.43
CA VAL A 191 -27.44 2.60 25.61
C VAL A 191 -28.89 2.09 25.54
N LYS A 192 -29.22 1.02 26.26
CA LYS A 192 -30.52 0.33 26.16
C LYS A 192 -31.73 1.25 26.38
N ASP A 193 -31.62 2.21 27.29
CA ASP A 193 -32.68 3.16 27.64
C ASP A 193 -32.47 4.54 27.01
N LEU A 194 -31.54 4.67 26.05
CA LEU A 194 -31.20 5.92 25.39
C LEU A 194 -31.66 5.91 23.92
N ASN A 195 -32.27 7.00 23.49
CA ASN A 195 -32.62 7.20 22.08
C ASN A 195 -31.48 7.92 21.34
N PRO A 196 -31.02 7.39 20.19
CA PRO A 196 -29.94 8.01 19.43
C PRO A 196 -30.41 9.32 18.79
N GLN A 197 -29.69 10.41 19.07
CA GLN A 197 -29.91 11.71 18.44
C GLN A 197 -29.00 11.88 17.21
N SER A 198 -29.52 12.47 16.13
CA SER A 198 -28.71 12.79 14.97
C SER A 198 -28.00 14.13 15.15
N ILE A 199 -26.77 14.24 14.66
CA ILE A 199 -25.98 15.47 14.68
C ILE A 199 -25.30 15.71 13.33
N ASN A 200 -25.17 16.98 12.95
CA ASN A 200 -24.42 17.40 11.77
C ASN A 200 -22.99 17.78 12.15
N ILE A 201 -22.02 16.91 11.86
CA ILE A 201 -20.59 17.21 12.07
C ILE A 201 -19.83 17.15 10.74
N ASN A 202 -20.51 17.45 9.62
CA ASN A 202 -19.95 17.28 8.29
C ASN A 202 -18.65 18.08 8.09
N ASP A 203 -18.55 19.28 8.66
CA ASP A 203 -17.33 20.10 8.52
C ASP A 203 -16.18 19.59 9.39
N VAL A 204 -16.45 18.97 10.55
CA VAL A 204 -15.44 18.24 11.33
C VAL A 204 -14.90 17.06 10.53
N ILE A 205 -15.79 16.32 9.84
CA ILE A 205 -15.40 15.17 9.01
C ILE A 205 -14.47 15.63 7.87
N LYS A 206 -14.77 16.75 7.21
CA LYS A 206 -13.95 17.28 6.10
C LYS A 206 -12.52 17.61 6.51
N ILE A 207 -12.33 18.12 7.72
CA ILE A 207 -11.02 18.57 8.21
C ILE A 207 -10.30 17.51 9.07
N ASN A 208 -10.86 16.30 9.17
CA ASN A 208 -10.27 15.26 10.00
C ASN A 208 -8.92 14.81 9.42
N PRO A 209 -7.78 15.00 10.12
CA PRO A 209 -6.47 14.63 9.61
C PRO A 209 -6.30 13.11 9.42
N PHE A 210 -7.15 12.29 10.05
CA PHE A 210 -7.14 10.83 9.92
C PHE A 210 -7.99 10.33 8.73
N GLY A 211 -8.81 11.17 8.11
CA GLY A 211 -9.65 10.82 6.96
C GLY A 211 -11.15 10.68 7.25
N PHE A 212 -11.87 10.07 6.31
CA PHE A 212 -13.34 10.17 6.22
C PHE A 212 -14.14 8.98 6.75
N LEU A 213 -13.51 7.99 7.39
CA LEU A 213 -14.23 6.83 7.94
C LEU A 213 -14.82 7.10 9.34
N PRO A 214 -15.86 6.34 9.75
CA PRO A 214 -16.29 6.25 11.14
C PRO A 214 -15.15 5.97 12.14
N SER A 215 -14.24 5.05 11.82
CA SER A 215 -13.07 4.78 12.66
C SER A 215 -12.13 5.98 12.75
N ASN A 216 -11.97 6.78 11.68
CA ASN A 216 -11.16 7.99 11.72
C ASN A 216 -11.78 9.08 12.60
N LEU A 217 -13.12 9.13 12.73
CA LEU A 217 -13.77 9.98 13.72
C LEU A 217 -13.48 9.53 15.15
N SER A 218 -13.46 8.21 15.40
CA SER A 218 -13.04 7.68 16.70
C SER A 218 -11.60 8.07 17.04
N GLN A 219 -10.68 8.03 16.06
CA GLN A 219 -9.30 8.49 16.26
C GLN A 219 -9.24 9.99 16.56
N LEU A 220 -9.97 10.80 15.79
CA LEU A 220 -10.03 12.25 16.02
C LEU A 220 -10.47 12.57 17.46
N PHE A 221 -11.57 11.97 17.91
CA PHE A 221 -12.12 12.22 19.24
C PHE A 221 -11.28 11.61 20.38
N TYR A 222 -10.47 10.59 20.09
CA TYR A 222 -9.48 10.07 21.05
C TYR A 222 -8.42 11.12 21.40
N TYR A 223 -7.96 11.90 20.42
CA TYR A 223 -6.95 12.95 20.63
C TYR A 223 -7.55 14.29 21.07
N ALA A 224 -8.78 14.60 20.66
CA ALA A 224 -9.47 15.85 20.97
C ALA A 224 -9.69 16.05 22.48
N SER A 225 -9.28 17.21 22.99
CA SER A 225 -9.50 17.67 24.36
C SER A 225 -10.98 17.72 24.70
N PHE A 226 -11.32 17.50 25.98
CA PHE A 226 -12.70 17.59 26.41
C PHE A 226 -13.31 18.96 26.14
N GLU A 227 -12.58 20.06 26.36
CA GLU A 227 -13.06 21.41 26.02
C GLU A 227 -13.48 21.54 24.54
N SER A 228 -12.69 20.99 23.62
CA SER A 228 -13.04 20.99 22.19
C SER A 228 -14.29 20.15 21.91
N LEU A 229 -14.45 19.01 22.58
CA LEU A 229 -15.62 18.15 22.45
C LEU A 229 -16.87 18.80 23.06
N GLU A 230 -16.73 19.48 24.19
CA GLU A 230 -17.81 20.22 24.86
C GLU A 230 -18.36 21.31 23.94
N ASN A 231 -17.46 22.07 23.29
CA ASN A 231 -17.81 23.10 22.33
C ASN A 231 -18.47 22.53 21.07
N LEU A 232 -17.97 21.41 20.53
CA LEU A 232 -18.53 20.77 19.34
C LEU A 232 -19.95 20.26 19.57
N PHE A 233 -20.18 19.56 20.69
CA PHE A 233 -21.47 18.92 20.97
C PHE A 233 -22.44 19.83 21.72
N ASN A 234 -22.00 21.01 22.17
CA ASN A 234 -22.75 21.88 23.07
C ASN A 234 -23.18 21.16 24.38
N ILE A 235 -22.28 20.33 24.92
CA ILE A 235 -22.48 19.56 26.16
C ILE A 235 -21.37 19.95 27.13
N LYS A 236 -21.70 20.57 28.25
CA LYS A 236 -20.70 20.97 29.26
C LYS A 236 -20.32 19.82 30.20
N ASN A 237 -19.14 19.90 30.80
CA ASN A 237 -18.63 18.98 31.83
C ASN A 237 -18.49 17.52 31.36
N ILE A 238 -17.95 17.31 30.15
CA ILE A 238 -17.67 15.98 29.61
C ILE A 238 -16.58 15.32 30.45
N LYS A 239 -16.91 14.17 31.06
CA LYS A 239 -16.00 13.36 31.88
C LYS A 239 -15.43 12.17 31.11
N ASN A 240 -16.21 11.61 30.18
CA ASN A 240 -15.82 10.44 29.41
C ASN A 240 -16.59 10.39 28.08
N ILE A 241 -16.01 9.70 27.10
CA ILE A 241 -16.59 9.51 25.78
C ILE A 241 -16.23 8.12 25.25
N LYS A 242 -17.23 7.42 24.73
CA LYS A 242 -17.11 6.07 24.17
C LYS A 242 -17.74 6.01 22.79
N ALA A 243 -17.26 5.13 21.91
CA ALA A 243 -17.80 5.02 20.55
C ALA A 243 -17.90 3.59 20.04
N VAL A 244 -18.88 3.35 19.18
CA VAL A 244 -18.99 2.17 18.32
C VAL A 244 -19.02 2.64 16.87
N PHE A 245 -18.24 2.01 16.01
CA PHE A 245 -18.15 2.39 14.60
C PHE A 245 -18.18 1.17 13.68
N ASP A 246 -18.71 1.37 12.48
CA ASP A 246 -18.78 0.37 11.42
C ASP A 246 -18.41 1.04 10.09
N ASP A 247 -17.19 0.79 9.65
CA ASP A 247 -16.65 1.34 8.40
C ASP A 247 -17.19 0.64 7.15
N VAL A 248 -17.84 -0.52 7.29
CA VAL A 248 -18.53 -1.20 6.18
C VAL A 248 -19.85 -0.50 5.89
N LYS A 249 -20.62 -0.20 6.94
CA LYS A 249 -21.91 0.49 6.82
C LYS A 249 -21.80 2.01 6.77
N GLY A 250 -20.65 2.58 7.17
CA GLY A 250 -20.47 4.02 7.26
C GLY A 250 -21.26 4.63 8.43
N THR A 251 -21.31 3.94 9.57
CA THR A 251 -22.06 4.39 10.76
C THR A 251 -21.14 4.58 11.95
N PHE A 252 -21.37 5.66 12.71
CA PHE A 252 -20.64 6.01 13.92
C PHE A 252 -21.62 6.35 15.03
N GLU A 253 -21.41 5.78 16.21
CA GLU A 253 -22.23 5.99 17.39
C GLU A 253 -21.36 6.42 18.56
N LEU A 254 -21.85 7.39 19.33
CA LEU A 254 -21.09 8.08 20.36
C LEU A 254 -21.90 8.15 21.65
N LEU A 255 -21.29 7.78 22.76
CA LEU A 255 -21.85 7.89 24.09
C LEU A 255 -21.00 8.86 24.91
N ILE A 256 -21.58 10.00 25.29
CA ILE A 256 -20.92 11.06 26.05
C ILE A 256 -21.45 11.05 27.48
N PHE A 257 -20.54 11.03 28.45
CA PHE A 257 -20.84 11.10 29.88
C PHE A 257 -20.52 12.50 30.38
N ALA A 258 -21.54 13.26 30.80
CA ALA A 258 -21.40 14.64 31.21
C ALA A 258 -22.11 14.89 32.55
N GLY A 259 -21.35 15.16 33.61
CA GLY A 259 -21.89 15.20 34.97
C GLY A 259 -22.50 13.84 35.36
N ASP A 260 -23.80 13.83 35.62
CA ASP A 260 -24.63 12.65 35.92
C ASP A 260 -25.54 12.23 34.75
N HIS A 261 -25.33 12.82 33.56
CA HIS A 261 -26.12 12.59 32.34
C HIS A 261 -25.34 11.79 31.29
N LYS A 262 -26.07 11.08 30.44
CA LYS A 262 -25.55 10.40 29.25
C LYS A 262 -26.23 10.94 27.99
N TYR A 263 -25.44 11.18 26.94
CA TYR A 263 -25.93 11.57 25.63
C TYR A 263 -25.53 10.51 24.60
N TYR A 264 -26.50 10.05 23.80
CA TYR A 264 -26.28 9.03 22.77
C TYR A 264 -26.50 9.64 21.38
N LEU A 265 -25.42 9.80 20.62
CA LEU A 265 -25.42 10.43 19.30
C LEU A 265 -25.14 9.39 18.21
N ARG A 266 -25.83 9.50 17.08
CA ARG A 266 -25.63 8.67 15.89
C ARG A 266 -25.32 9.54 14.67
N ILE A 267 -24.19 9.23 14.03
CA ILE A 267 -23.65 9.89 12.85
C ILE A 267 -23.62 8.86 11.71
N LYS A 268 -24.23 9.19 10.58
CA LYS A 268 -24.26 8.34 9.38
C LYS A 268 -24.27 9.21 8.13
N ASN A 269 -23.77 8.67 7.02
CA ASN A 269 -23.99 9.28 5.71
C ASN A 269 -25.39 8.89 5.21
N ASP A 270 -26.34 9.81 5.30
CA ASP A 270 -27.69 9.68 4.75
C ASP A 270 -27.87 10.42 3.41
N GLY A 271 -26.78 10.89 2.81
CA GLY A 271 -26.76 11.71 1.60
C GLY A 271 -27.15 13.18 1.82
N LYS A 272 -27.52 13.60 3.04
CA LYS A 272 -28.00 14.95 3.33
C LYS A 272 -27.15 15.67 4.37
N ILE A 273 -26.98 15.08 5.54
CA ILE A 273 -26.36 15.75 6.70
C ILE A 273 -24.85 15.55 6.69
N ASN A 274 -24.39 14.31 6.92
CA ASN A 274 -22.95 14.00 7.03
C ASN A 274 -22.40 13.38 5.75
N LYS A 275 -22.59 14.07 4.61
CA LYS A 275 -22.24 13.59 3.26
C LYS A 275 -20.75 13.26 3.04
N SER A 276 -19.89 13.83 3.87
CA SER A 276 -18.43 13.64 3.78
C SER A 276 -17.99 12.32 4.43
N LEU A 277 -18.81 11.71 5.29
CA LEU A 277 -18.51 10.40 5.88
C LEU A 277 -18.55 9.32 4.81
N LYS A 278 -17.55 8.44 4.79
CA LYS A 278 -17.39 7.38 3.78
C LYS A 278 -17.41 6.00 4.41
N LYS A 279 -17.62 5.00 3.56
CA LYS A 279 -17.49 3.58 3.89
C LYS A 279 -16.38 2.94 3.07
N ASN A 280 -15.94 1.74 3.46
CA ASN A 280 -14.84 1.02 2.80
C ASN A 280 -15.03 0.91 1.28
N SER A 281 -16.26 0.60 0.81
CA SER A 281 -16.55 0.42 -0.61
C SER A 281 -16.34 1.69 -1.44
N ASP A 282 -16.46 2.89 -0.86
CA ASP A 282 -16.18 4.15 -1.56
C ASP A 282 -14.70 4.26 -1.96
N PHE A 283 -13.79 3.84 -1.06
CA PHE A 283 -12.34 3.86 -1.31
C PHE A 283 -11.93 2.81 -2.34
N PHE A 284 -12.51 1.61 -2.26
CA PHE A 284 -12.25 0.56 -3.24
C PHE A 284 -12.83 0.87 -4.61
N GLN A 285 -13.99 1.51 -4.69
CA GLN A 285 -14.54 2.03 -5.94
C GLN A 285 -13.58 3.06 -6.56
N TYR A 286 -13.08 4.00 -5.76
CA TYR A 286 -12.11 4.99 -6.23
C TYR A 286 -10.87 4.33 -6.86
N ILE A 287 -10.37 3.24 -6.26
CA ILE A 287 -9.25 2.47 -6.81
C ILE A 287 -9.64 1.71 -8.08
N ASN A 288 -10.77 1.02 -8.07
CA ASN A 288 -11.27 0.27 -9.23
C ASN A 288 -11.41 1.17 -10.46
N ASP A 289 -12.05 2.33 -10.32
CA ASP A 289 -12.33 3.25 -11.44
C ASP A 289 -11.07 3.64 -12.22
N ARG A 290 -9.92 3.71 -11.53
CA ARG A 290 -8.63 4.19 -12.06
C ARG A 290 -7.63 3.10 -12.41
N SER A 291 -7.93 1.83 -12.12
CA SER A 291 -6.97 0.72 -12.25
C SER A 291 -7.38 -0.32 -13.29
N ILE A 292 -6.36 -0.93 -13.89
CA ILE A 292 -6.47 -1.95 -14.94
C ILE A 292 -5.47 -3.10 -14.67
N GLU A 293 -5.84 -4.32 -15.07
CA GLU A 293 -4.86 -5.39 -15.24
C GLU A 293 -4.11 -5.08 -16.55
N LEU A 294 -2.80 -4.87 -16.48
CA LEU A 294 -1.94 -4.75 -17.66
C LEU A 294 -1.34 -6.12 -17.96
N ASN A 295 -1.58 -6.64 -19.16
CA ASN A 295 -1.09 -7.94 -19.61
C ASN A 295 -0.11 -7.80 -20.79
N ILE A 296 1.03 -8.47 -20.67
CA ILE A 296 2.13 -8.43 -21.63
C ILE A 296 2.45 -9.87 -22.04
N ASN A 297 2.36 -10.16 -23.33
CA ASN A 297 2.68 -11.45 -23.93
C ASN A 297 3.99 -11.32 -24.69
N GLN A 298 4.99 -12.10 -24.30
CA GLN A 298 6.37 -11.94 -24.74
C GLN A 298 6.99 -13.25 -25.22
N LYS A 299 7.81 -13.16 -26.26
CA LYS A 299 8.76 -14.18 -26.71
C LYS A 299 10.11 -13.86 -26.09
N VAL A 300 10.59 -14.70 -25.19
CA VAL A 300 11.75 -14.43 -24.32
C VAL A 300 12.72 -15.59 -24.37
N TRP A 301 14.00 -15.31 -24.58
CA TRP A 301 15.04 -16.32 -24.43
C TRP A 301 15.29 -16.62 -22.95
N VAL A 302 15.45 -17.90 -22.62
CA VAL A 302 15.77 -18.36 -21.25
C VAL A 302 16.94 -19.33 -21.29
N ASP A 303 17.79 -19.23 -20.28
CA ASP A 303 18.86 -20.21 -20.05
C ASP A 303 18.31 -21.29 -19.11
N GLU A 304 18.17 -22.51 -19.61
CA GLU A 304 17.61 -23.65 -18.89
C GLU A 304 18.69 -24.70 -18.64
N PHE A 305 18.81 -25.15 -17.39
CA PHE A 305 19.72 -26.24 -17.07
C PHE A 305 19.11 -27.57 -17.52
N VAL A 306 19.75 -28.22 -18.48
CA VAL A 306 19.31 -29.49 -19.03
C VAL A 306 20.04 -30.61 -18.28
N GLU A 307 19.34 -31.25 -17.34
CA GLU A 307 19.90 -32.30 -16.46
C GLU A 307 20.60 -33.43 -17.22
N SER A 308 20.06 -33.83 -18.38
CA SER A 308 20.62 -34.93 -19.20
C SER A 308 21.98 -34.61 -19.80
N THR A 309 22.28 -33.33 -20.03
CA THR A 309 23.56 -32.88 -20.59
C THR A 309 24.44 -32.18 -19.56
N GLN A 310 23.90 -31.89 -18.37
CA GLN A 310 24.49 -31.04 -17.33
C GLN A 310 24.97 -29.69 -17.86
N LYS A 311 24.30 -29.16 -18.89
CA LYS A 311 24.63 -27.90 -19.54
C LYS A 311 23.45 -26.94 -19.49
N LEU A 312 23.76 -25.65 -19.49
CA LEU A 312 22.78 -24.60 -19.75
C LEU A 312 22.51 -24.57 -21.26
N ASP A 313 21.28 -24.82 -21.66
CA ASP A 313 20.81 -24.61 -23.02
C ASP A 313 19.95 -23.35 -23.10
N LYS A 314 19.90 -22.74 -24.29
CA LYS A 314 19.12 -21.54 -24.55
C LYS A 314 17.91 -21.89 -25.38
N ARG A 315 16.71 -21.59 -24.88
CA ARG A 315 15.46 -21.77 -25.63
C ARG A 315 14.59 -20.53 -25.64
N LEU A 316 13.81 -20.39 -26.70
CA LEU A 316 12.76 -19.38 -26.77
C LEU A 316 11.54 -19.86 -25.96
N ASN A 317 11.04 -19.00 -25.09
CA ASN A 317 9.89 -19.23 -24.22
C ASN A 317 8.79 -18.21 -24.49
N PHE A 318 7.53 -18.64 -24.41
CA PHE A 318 6.36 -17.78 -24.59
C PHE A 318 5.79 -17.47 -23.21
N SER A 319 6.16 -16.32 -22.67
CA SER A 319 5.76 -15.90 -21.32
C SER A 319 4.62 -14.90 -21.36
N ARG A 320 3.67 -15.09 -20.46
CA ARG A 320 2.61 -14.12 -20.17
C ARG A 320 2.85 -13.51 -18.80
N HIS A 321 3.05 -12.20 -18.75
CA HIS A 321 3.14 -11.44 -17.51
C HIS A 321 1.92 -10.55 -17.32
N SER A 322 1.53 -10.29 -16.08
CA SER A 322 0.48 -9.33 -15.76
C SER A 322 0.77 -8.63 -14.45
N GLY A 323 0.38 -7.37 -14.37
CA GLY A 323 0.38 -6.59 -13.15
C GLY A 323 -0.78 -5.60 -13.12
N THR A 324 -0.84 -4.81 -12.07
CA THR A 324 -1.79 -3.71 -11.94
C THR A 324 -1.14 -2.42 -12.42
N ALA A 325 -1.87 -1.62 -13.20
CA ALA A 325 -1.51 -0.26 -13.54
C ALA A 325 -2.69 0.68 -13.28
N TRP A 326 -2.43 1.97 -13.08
CA TRP A 326 -3.48 2.95 -12.85
C TRP A 326 -3.14 4.31 -13.44
N VAL A 327 -4.15 5.11 -13.76
CA VAL A 327 -3.97 6.38 -14.45
C VAL A 327 -3.57 7.49 -13.48
N ILE A 328 -2.46 8.15 -13.81
CA ILE A 328 -1.93 9.31 -13.10
C ILE A 328 -2.64 10.58 -13.58
N ASP A 329 -2.52 10.88 -14.88
CA ASP A 329 -3.03 12.07 -15.55
C ASP A 329 -3.10 11.80 -17.07
N ARG A 330 -3.73 12.69 -17.84
CA ARG A 330 -3.72 12.69 -19.31
C ARG A 330 -2.82 13.80 -19.84
N ILE A 331 -2.01 13.46 -20.84
CA ILE A 331 -1.26 14.43 -21.64
C ILE A 331 -2.21 15.02 -22.68
N LYS A 332 -2.30 16.35 -22.73
CA LYS A 332 -3.03 17.03 -23.79
C LYS A 332 -2.27 16.86 -25.11
N ASN A 333 -2.95 16.35 -26.12
CA ASN A 333 -2.37 16.17 -27.46
C ASN A 333 -3.40 16.58 -28.53
N THR A 334 -2.93 16.72 -29.77
CA THR A 334 -3.76 17.09 -30.93
C THR A 334 -4.13 15.88 -31.80
N ASP A 335 -3.92 14.65 -31.30
CA ASP A 335 -4.19 13.44 -32.05
C ASP A 335 -5.73 13.23 -32.14
N PRO A 336 -6.32 13.22 -33.34
CA PRO A 336 -7.76 13.09 -33.49
C PRO A 336 -8.27 11.72 -33.05
N ASP A 337 -7.43 10.68 -33.11
CA ASP A 337 -7.86 9.28 -32.97
C ASP A 337 -7.41 8.64 -31.65
N SER A 338 -6.51 9.27 -30.91
CA SER A 338 -5.94 8.70 -29.67
C SER A 338 -5.94 9.66 -28.48
N TYR A 339 -6.12 9.11 -27.29
CA TYR A 339 -5.74 9.76 -26.04
C TYR A 339 -4.35 9.29 -25.59
N GLU A 340 -3.65 10.12 -24.82
CA GLU A 340 -2.34 9.78 -24.27
C GLU A 340 -2.34 9.95 -22.75
N PHE A 341 -2.05 8.86 -22.05
CA PHE A 341 -2.11 8.79 -20.59
C PHE A 341 -0.75 8.54 -19.97
N LEU A 342 -0.56 9.11 -18.78
CA LEU A 342 0.46 8.72 -17.83
C LEU A 342 -0.13 7.64 -16.92
N LEU A 343 0.49 6.46 -16.87
CA LEU A 343 0.10 5.36 -16.00
C LEU A 343 1.21 5.06 -15.00
N ALA A 344 0.86 4.68 -13.79
CA ALA A 344 1.80 4.18 -12.79
C ALA A 344 1.74 2.66 -12.70
N THR A 345 2.91 2.03 -12.60
CA THR A 345 3.06 0.61 -12.22
C THR A 345 4.45 0.38 -11.61
N ASN A 346 4.76 -0.85 -11.18
CA ASN A 346 6.12 -1.21 -10.75
C ASN A 346 7.04 -1.43 -11.96
N ILE A 347 8.35 -1.22 -11.80
CA ILE A 347 9.35 -1.52 -12.82
C ILE A 347 9.27 -3.00 -13.20
N HIS A 348 9.15 -3.91 -12.23
CA HIS A 348 9.12 -5.34 -12.53
C HIS A 348 7.89 -5.78 -13.33
N VAL A 349 6.79 -5.00 -13.31
CA VAL A 349 5.60 -5.25 -14.16
C VAL A 349 5.89 -4.88 -15.62
N PHE A 350 6.72 -3.87 -15.87
CA PHE A 350 7.07 -3.38 -17.21
C PHE A 350 8.59 -3.40 -17.47
N SER A 351 9.29 -4.44 -17.02
CA SER A 351 10.77 -4.45 -17.05
C SER A 351 11.31 -4.59 -18.48
N LEU A 352 10.68 -5.41 -19.33
CA LEU A 352 11.01 -5.75 -20.73
C LEU A 352 12.48 -6.17 -21.03
N ARG A 353 13.43 -5.98 -20.09
CA ARG A 353 14.85 -6.26 -20.25
C ARG A 353 15.10 -7.73 -20.55
N LYS A 354 14.45 -8.63 -19.80
CA LYS A 354 14.55 -10.09 -20.05
C LYS A 354 14.16 -10.47 -21.47
N THR A 355 13.31 -9.69 -22.14
CA THR A 355 12.88 -9.95 -23.51
C THR A 355 13.90 -9.46 -24.52
N PHE A 356 14.39 -8.24 -24.37
CA PHE A 356 15.16 -7.56 -25.42
C PHE A 356 16.66 -7.47 -25.16
N ASP A 357 17.14 -7.73 -23.94
CA ASP A 357 18.56 -7.66 -23.60
C ASP A 357 19.29 -8.96 -23.92
N LYS A 358 19.80 -9.07 -25.15
CA LYS A 358 20.60 -10.22 -25.60
C LYS A 358 21.82 -10.47 -24.71
N SER A 359 22.37 -9.42 -24.09
CA SER A 359 23.61 -9.51 -23.32
C SER A 359 23.47 -10.36 -22.05
N LEU A 360 22.23 -10.60 -21.58
CA LEU A 360 21.94 -11.49 -20.46
C LEU A 360 22.27 -12.96 -20.76
N HIS A 361 22.36 -13.33 -22.04
CA HIS A 361 22.56 -14.71 -22.49
C HIS A 361 23.99 -14.95 -23.01
N THR A 362 24.81 -13.91 -23.15
CA THR A 362 26.14 -14.01 -23.77
C THR A 362 27.23 -13.66 -22.78
N ASN A 363 28.14 -14.60 -22.51
CA ASN A 363 29.29 -14.38 -21.63
C ASN A 363 30.46 -13.65 -22.33
N GLY A 364 30.29 -13.20 -23.58
CA GLY A 364 31.33 -12.49 -24.34
C GLY A 364 30.83 -11.99 -25.70
N VAL A 365 31.60 -11.07 -26.31
CA VAL A 365 31.26 -10.34 -27.55
C VAL A 365 31.19 -11.25 -28.79
N ASN A 366 31.66 -12.50 -28.70
CA ASN A 366 31.92 -13.38 -29.86
C ASN A 366 31.13 -14.73 -29.86
N ASP A 367 30.02 -14.86 -29.15
CA ASP A 367 29.13 -16.04 -29.32
C ASP A 367 28.31 -15.93 -30.62
N THR A 368 28.96 -16.25 -31.73
CA THR A 368 28.38 -16.20 -33.09
C THR A 368 27.23 -17.21 -33.27
N SER A 369 27.23 -18.31 -32.51
CA SER A 369 26.21 -19.35 -32.59
C SER A 369 24.86 -18.87 -32.06
N PHE A 370 24.86 -18.11 -30.96
CA PHE A 370 23.65 -17.52 -30.41
C PHE A 370 23.19 -16.30 -31.20
N ASP A 371 24.13 -15.55 -31.80
CA ASP A 371 23.78 -14.42 -32.69
C ASP A 371 22.91 -14.86 -33.87
N SER A 372 23.22 -15.99 -34.52
CA SER A 372 22.39 -16.52 -35.60
C SER A 372 20.97 -16.84 -35.11
N ARG A 373 20.85 -17.57 -34.00
CA ARG A 373 19.54 -17.97 -33.43
C ARG A 373 18.70 -16.79 -32.97
N TRP A 374 19.34 -15.75 -32.41
CA TRP A 374 18.65 -14.53 -31.99
C TRP A 374 18.02 -13.77 -33.18
N ASN A 375 18.68 -13.77 -34.34
CA ASN A 375 18.12 -13.15 -35.55
C ASN A 375 17.11 -14.08 -36.26
N GLU A 376 17.31 -15.40 -36.25
CA GLU A 376 16.40 -16.39 -36.82
C GLU A 376 15.07 -16.46 -36.04
N PHE A 377 15.14 -16.44 -34.70
CA PHE A 377 13.98 -16.47 -33.80
C PHE A 377 14.00 -15.24 -32.87
N PRO A 378 13.60 -14.06 -33.40
CA PRO A 378 13.75 -12.82 -32.66
C PRO A 378 12.78 -12.75 -31.48
N PRO A 379 13.24 -12.24 -30.32
CA PRO A 379 12.34 -11.99 -29.20
C PRO A 379 11.39 -10.84 -29.55
N GLY A 380 10.34 -10.68 -28.75
CA GLY A 380 9.37 -9.61 -28.95
C GLY A 380 8.03 -9.93 -28.32
N PHE A 381 6.95 -9.53 -28.98
CA PHE A 381 5.59 -9.72 -28.52
C PHE A 381 4.88 -10.80 -29.35
N TYR A 382 3.81 -11.37 -28.78
CA TYR A 382 2.92 -12.27 -29.50
C TYR A 382 1.48 -12.06 -29.03
N ASP A 383 0.54 -12.61 -29.79
CA ASP A 383 -0.89 -12.33 -29.66
C ASP A 383 -1.58 -13.01 -28.47
N GLY A 384 -0.82 -13.70 -27.60
CA GLY A 384 -1.37 -14.44 -26.47
C GLY A 384 -2.15 -15.71 -26.83
N VAL A 385 -2.28 -16.08 -28.10
CA VAL A 385 -3.01 -17.26 -28.58
C VAL A 385 -2.05 -18.29 -29.18
N HIS A 386 -1.16 -17.88 -30.07
CA HIS A 386 -0.23 -18.77 -30.79
C HIS A 386 1.13 -18.85 -30.09
N ALA A 387 1.19 -19.53 -28.93
CA ALA A 387 2.39 -19.66 -28.09
C ALA A 387 3.45 -20.66 -28.62
N THR A 388 3.52 -20.85 -29.94
CA THR A 388 4.49 -21.72 -30.63
C THR A 388 5.08 -21.07 -31.87
N ASP A 389 4.58 -19.90 -32.27
CA ASP A 389 5.04 -19.20 -33.47
C ASP A 389 6.36 -18.46 -33.20
N THR A 390 7.42 -18.95 -33.82
CA THR A 390 8.77 -18.40 -33.67
C THR A 390 9.08 -17.28 -34.68
N SER A 391 8.17 -16.97 -35.60
CA SER A 391 8.34 -15.94 -36.63
C SER A 391 8.45 -14.52 -36.06
N ASP A 392 8.97 -13.58 -36.85
CA ASP A 392 9.06 -12.18 -36.46
C ASP A 392 7.69 -11.48 -36.54
N ASN A 393 7.11 -11.23 -35.37
CA ASN A 393 5.78 -10.62 -35.23
C ASN A 393 5.79 -9.08 -35.24
N ARG A 394 6.92 -8.44 -35.54
CA ARG A 394 7.00 -6.97 -35.62
C ARG A 394 6.15 -6.35 -36.72
N SER A 395 5.88 -7.10 -37.77
CA SER A 395 5.02 -6.70 -38.89
C SER A 395 3.53 -6.92 -38.60
N THR A 396 3.18 -7.56 -37.48
CA THR A 396 1.80 -7.83 -37.10
C THR A 396 1.36 -6.92 -35.95
N GLU A 397 0.05 -6.68 -35.84
CA GLU A 397 -0.49 -5.84 -34.79
C GLU A 397 -0.45 -6.56 -33.43
N GLN A 398 0.61 -6.30 -32.66
CA GLN A 398 0.77 -6.79 -31.30
C GLN A 398 0.37 -5.72 -30.29
N TYR A 399 -0.29 -6.13 -29.21
CA TYR A 399 -0.87 -5.21 -28.22
C TYR A 399 -0.48 -5.59 -26.79
N PHE A 400 -0.25 -4.58 -25.96
CA PHE A 400 -0.45 -4.71 -24.51
C PHE A 400 -1.94 -4.74 -24.24
N ARG A 401 -2.38 -5.82 -23.58
CA ARG A 401 -3.79 -6.09 -23.34
C ARG A 401 -4.20 -5.63 -21.96
N THR A 402 -5.45 -5.22 -21.81
CA THR A 402 -5.99 -4.82 -20.51
C THR A 402 -7.23 -5.61 -20.14
N ASN A 403 -7.48 -5.77 -18.85
CA ASN A 403 -8.71 -6.38 -18.35
C ASN A 403 -9.17 -5.71 -17.05
N ARG A 404 -10.46 -5.88 -16.75
CA ARG A 404 -11.14 -5.37 -15.57
C ARG A 404 -12.23 -6.34 -15.13
N ILE A 405 -12.68 -6.17 -13.90
CA ILE A 405 -13.91 -6.83 -13.44
C ILE A 405 -15.12 -6.31 -14.21
N ALA A 406 -16.14 -7.17 -14.38
CA ALA A 406 -17.35 -6.81 -15.10
C ALA A 406 -18.25 -5.86 -14.29
N GLU A 407 -18.13 -5.91 -12.96
CA GLU A 407 -18.89 -5.07 -12.04
C GLU A 407 -18.37 -3.62 -12.06
N ASN A 408 -19.22 -2.71 -12.54
CA ASN A 408 -18.93 -1.27 -12.49
C ASN A 408 -19.08 -0.67 -11.08
N LYS A 409 -19.70 -1.41 -10.14
CA LYS A 409 -19.94 -0.96 -8.77
C LYS A 409 -19.46 -1.97 -7.75
N ILE A 410 -18.60 -1.51 -6.85
CA ILE A 410 -18.12 -2.22 -5.67
C ILE A 410 -19.18 -2.17 -4.57
N ASP A 411 -19.52 -3.33 -4.02
CA ASP A 411 -20.48 -3.42 -2.91
C ASP A 411 -19.79 -3.43 -1.53
N ASP A 412 -20.60 -3.48 -0.48
CA ASP A 412 -20.14 -3.41 0.91
C ASP A 412 -19.49 -4.72 1.39
N THR A 413 -19.52 -5.79 0.59
CA THR A 413 -18.79 -7.04 0.92
C THR A 413 -17.35 -7.01 0.41
N PHE A 414 -17.01 -6.08 -0.48
CA PHE A 414 -15.66 -5.95 -1.02
C PHE A 414 -14.62 -5.64 0.06
N GLY A 415 -13.48 -6.31 -0.01
CA GLY A 415 -12.42 -6.24 1.01
C GLY A 415 -12.68 -7.13 2.23
N ILE A 416 -13.84 -7.78 2.31
CA ILE A 416 -14.13 -8.87 3.25
C ILE A 416 -13.95 -10.19 2.50
N PHE A 417 -12.81 -10.85 2.72
CA PHE A 417 -12.41 -11.99 1.90
C PHE A 417 -13.47 -13.09 1.81
N GLU A 418 -14.00 -13.56 2.93
CA GLU A 418 -14.98 -14.66 2.93
C GLU A 418 -16.24 -14.35 2.13
N LEU A 419 -16.62 -13.07 2.02
CA LEU A 419 -17.82 -12.64 1.32
C LEU A 419 -17.58 -12.27 -0.15
N SER A 420 -16.32 -12.04 -0.54
CA SER A 420 -15.96 -11.51 -1.86
C SER A 420 -15.03 -12.39 -2.69
N LYS A 421 -14.49 -13.47 -2.08
CA LYS A 421 -13.44 -14.31 -2.68
C LYS A 421 -13.73 -14.85 -4.08
N HIS A 422 -14.97 -15.10 -4.48
CA HIS A 422 -15.27 -15.56 -5.86
C HIS A 422 -16.04 -14.55 -6.72
N LYS A 423 -16.26 -13.32 -6.23
CA LYS A 423 -17.17 -12.36 -6.91
C LYS A 423 -16.48 -11.58 -8.02
N TYR A 424 -15.34 -10.97 -7.70
CA TYR A 424 -14.69 -9.94 -8.54
C TYR A 424 -13.62 -10.52 -9.48
N ILE A 425 -13.95 -11.62 -10.17
CA ILE A 425 -13.02 -12.37 -11.03
C ILE A 425 -12.99 -11.77 -12.45
N ASN A 426 -11.80 -11.60 -13.01
CA ASN A 426 -11.63 -11.16 -14.40
C ASN A 426 -12.12 -12.23 -15.38
N ASN A 427 -12.77 -11.78 -16.45
CA ASN A 427 -13.12 -12.66 -17.55
C ASN A 427 -11.97 -12.70 -18.57
N ASN A 428 -11.27 -13.83 -18.65
CA ASN A 428 -10.13 -14.02 -19.56
C ASN A 428 -10.49 -13.93 -21.06
N SER A 429 -11.77 -14.01 -21.44
CA SER A 429 -12.20 -13.81 -22.83
C SER A 429 -12.41 -12.33 -23.20
N LYS A 430 -12.37 -11.42 -22.23
CA LYS A 430 -12.69 -9.99 -22.40
C LYS A 430 -11.46 -9.06 -22.37
N TYR A 431 -10.27 -9.58 -22.69
CA TYR A 431 -9.11 -8.70 -22.83
C TYR A 431 -9.30 -7.71 -23.98
N VAL A 432 -9.02 -6.44 -23.69
CA VAL A 432 -9.02 -5.36 -24.68
C VAL A 432 -7.61 -5.19 -25.23
N ASN A 433 -7.45 -5.16 -26.54
CA ASN A 433 -6.21 -4.75 -27.21
C ASN A 433 -6.06 -3.22 -27.07
N ALA A 434 -5.42 -2.78 -25.98
CA ALA A 434 -5.48 -1.38 -25.56
C ALA A 434 -4.35 -0.51 -26.12
N PHE A 435 -3.11 -1.01 -26.10
CA PHE A 435 -1.93 -0.25 -26.49
C PHE A 435 -1.11 -1.03 -27.51
N GLU A 436 -0.86 -0.48 -28.69
CA GLU A 436 0.01 -1.10 -29.71
C GLU A 436 1.44 -1.23 -29.15
N ALA A 437 1.95 -2.46 -29.07
CA ALA A 437 3.15 -2.78 -28.31
C ALA A 437 4.42 -2.27 -29.01
N TYR A 438 4.63 -2.64 -30.27
CA TYR A 438 5.86 -2.29 -30.99
C TYR A 438 6.03 -0.78 -31.25
N SER A 439 4.94 -0.04 -31.43
CA SER A 439 4.99 1.42 -31.63
C SER A 439 5.28 2.20 -30.35
N GLN A 440 5.17 1.57 -29.17
CA GLN A 440 5.21 2.28 -27.89
C GLN A 440 6.25 1.76 -26.90
N TYR A 441 6.64 0.48 -26.93
CA TYR A 441 7.37 -0.14 -25.81
C TYR A 441 8.70 0.52 -25.42
N LEU A 442 9.47 1.06 -26.37
CA LEU A 442 10.75 1.73 -26.09
C LEU A 442 10.57 3.14 -25.49
N SER A 443 9.47 3.82 -25.83
CA SER A 443 9.16 5.17 -25.35
C SER A 443 8.16 5.18 -24.20
N ALA A 444 7.54 4.04 -23.89
CA ALA A 444 6.53 3.92 -22.85
C ALA A 444 7.11 4.24 -21.47
N PRO A 445 8.27 3.71 -21.03
CA PRO A 445 8.87 4.13 -19.77
C PRO A 445 9.30 5.60 -19.84
N TYR A 446 8.48 6.46 -19.24
CA TYR A 446 8.62 7.90 -19.35
C TYR A 446 9.43 8.48 -18.19
N TYR A 447 9.14 8.04 -16.97
CA TYR A 447 9.83 8.54 -15.78
C TYR A 447 10.07 7.41 -14.78
N VAL A 448 11.30 7.38 -14.27
CA VAL A 448 11.77 6.47 -13.22
C VAL A 448 12.53 7.33 -12.19
N PRO A 449 12.15 7.31 -10.91
CA PRO A 449 12.80 8.14 -9.89
C PRO A 449 14.22 7.68 -9.64
N ARG A 450 15.17 8.62 -9.69
CA ARG A 450 16.60 8.40 -9.49
C ARG A 450 17.15 9.46 -8.56
N TYR A 451 17.82 9.03 -7.51
CA TYR A 451 18.42 9.87 -6.50
C TYR A 451 19.82 9.37 -6.19
N GLU A 452 20.69 10.30 -5.83
CA GLU A 452 22.01 9.95 -5.34
C GLU A 452 21.98 9.65 -3.85
N THR A 453 22.54 8.51 -3.46
CA THR A 453 22.67 8.15 -2.06
C THR A 453 23.74 7.09 -1.82
N GLU A 454 24.14 6.97 -0.56
CA GLU A 454 25.03 5.92 -0.07
C GLU A 454 24.24 4.72 0.45
N ALA A 455 24.83 3.54 0.29
CA ALA A 455 24.29 2.28 0.77
C ALA A 455 25.40 1.28 1.06
N TYR A 456 25.06 0.22 1.79
CA TYR A 456 25.95 -0.92 2.00
C TYR A 456 25.43 -2.15 1.25
N ILE A 457 26.27 -2.75 0.40
CA ILE A 457 25.94 -3.99 -0.30
C ILE A 457 26.38 -5.20 0.52
N LYS A 458 25.46 -6.14 0.78
CA LYS A 458 25.70 -7.36 1.53
C LYS A 458 25.26 -8.56 0.68
N GLY A 459 26.21 -9.29 0.11
CA GLY A 459 25.92 -10.47 -0.71
C GLY A 459 27.14 -11.34 -0.92
N GLU A 460 26.93 -12.63 -1.20
CA GLU A 460 28.03 -13.57 -1.41
C GLU A 460 28.57 -13.49 -2.85
N LYS A 461 27.74 -13.12 -3.85
CA LYS A 461 28.10 -12.91 -5.28
C LYS A 461 27.05 -12.05 -6.02
N ILE A 462 27.00 -10.75 -5.77
CA ILE A 462 26.10 -9.86 -6.50
C ILE A 462 26.80 -9.39 -7.78
N ASP A 463 26.66 -10.15 -8.87
CA ASP A 463 27.10 -9.71 -10.20
C ASP A 463 26.02 -8.81 -10.81
N LEU A 464 26.04 -7.53 -10.43
CA LEU A 464 25.19 -6.53 -11.04
C LEU A 464 26.07 -5.53 -11.77
N ASN A 465 25.66 -5.22 -12.99
CA ASN A 465 26.29 -4.23 -13.87
C ASN A 465 26.52 -2.84 -13.24
N ASN A 466 26.01 -2.58 -12.02
CA ASN A 466 25.87 -1.26 -11.42
C ASN A 466 26.31 -1.17 -9.95
N VAL A 467 27.01 -2.16 -9.40
CA VAL A 467 27.56 -2.09 -8.02
C VAL A 467 29.02 -2.54 -7.93
N PRO A 468 29.82 -1.94 -7.02
CA PRO A 468 31.17 -2.42 -6.68
C PRO A 468 31.16 -3.80 -6.02
N GLU A 469 32.35 -4.30 -5.67
CA GLU A 469 32.54 -5.57 -4.95
C GLU A 469 31.65 -5.70 -3.71
N ASN A 470 31.30 -6.95 -3.37
CA ASN A 470 30.45 -7.28 -2.23
C ASN A 470 31.02 -6.76 -0.89
N ASN A 471 30.14 -6.56 0.10
CA ASN A 471 30.49 -6.16 1.47
C ASN A 471 31.19 -4.79 1.56
N ALA A 472 30.74 -3.84 0.73
CA ALA A 472 31.28 -2.50 0.67
C ALA A 472 30.20 -1.43 0.80
N GLN A 473 30.60 -0.26 1.29
CA GLN A 473 29.82 0.95 1.08
C GLN A 473 29.99 1.41 -0.37
N PHE A 474 28.91 1.87 -0.98
CA PHE A 474 28.95 2.46 -2.30
C PHE A 474 27.95 3.62 -2.42
N THR A 475 28.27 4.55 -3.31
CA THR A 475 27.36 5.62 -3.73
C THR A 475 26.75 5.24 -5.07
N THR A 476 25.43 5.41 -5.21
CA THR A 476 24.74 5.21 -6.48
C THR A 476 23.85 6.41 -6.79
N LYS A 477 23.81 6.78 -8.07
CA LYS A 477 22.87 7.77 -8.62
C LYS A 477 21.54 7.15 -9.05
N ASN A 478 21.43 5.83 -8.99
CA ASN A 478 20.27 5.06 -9.39
C ASN A 478 19.47 4.54 -8.18
N SER A 479 19.59 5.21 -7.04
CA SER A 479 18.71 4.93 -5.90
C SER A 479 17.30 5.39 -6.22
N GLY A 480 16.32 4.52 -6.04
CA GLY A 480 14.96 4.85 -6.38
C GLY A 480 13.96 3.92 -5.71
N ALA A 481 12.88 3.72 -6.41
CA ALA A 481 11.79 2.83 -6.04
C ALA A 481 11.51 1.87 -7.19
N ASP A 482 10.92 0.72 -6.88
CA ASP A 482 10.25 -0.12 -7.86
C ASP A 482 8.98 0.57 -8.41
N PHE A 483 9.16 1.63 -9.19
CA PHE A 483 8.10 2.48 -9.72
C PHE A 483 8.50 3.02 -11.08
N VAL A 484 7.56 2.97 -12.03
CA VAL A 484 7.72 3.57 -13.35
C VAL A 484 6.43 4.27 -13.74
N THR A 485 6.57 5.47 -14.31
CA THR A 485 5.49 6.12 -15.06
C THR A 485 5.59 5.72 -16.52
N LEU A 486 4.53 5.14 -17.06
CA LEU A 486 4.39 4.76 -18.45
C LEU A 486 3.60 5.83 -19.20
N ARG A 487 4.03 6.19 -20.41
CA ARG A 487 3.32 7.06 -21.34
C ARG A 487 2.75 6.19 -22.46
N PHE A 488 1.43 6.03 -22.48
CA PHE A 488 0.75 5.21 -23.49
C PHE A 488 -0.32 5.98 -24.24
N LYS A 489 -0.41 5.70 -25.53
CA LYS A 489 -1.48 6.10 -26.44
C LYS A 489 -2.49 4.97 -26.61
N ILE A 490 -3.76 5.33 -26.50
CA ILE A 490 -4.91 4.45 -26.69
C ILE A 490 -5.88 5.07 -27.68
N LYS A 491 -6.39 4.27 -28.62
CA LYS A 491 -7.43 4.72 -29.56
C LYS A 491 -8.69 5.10 -28.80
N LYS A 492 -9.34 6.22 -29.17
CA LYS A 492 -10.47 6.79 -28.41
C LYS A 492 -11.63 5.80 -28.27
N ASP A 493 -11.88 4.97 -29.30
CA ASP A 493 -12.94 3.94 -29.31
C ASP A 493 -12.72 2.84 -28.26
N LYS A 494 -11.47 2.60 -27.83
CA LYS A 494 -11.14 1.60 -26.81
C LYS A 494 -11.30 2.12 -25.39
N LEU A 495 -11.35 3.43 -25.17
CA LEU A 495 -11.32 4.01 -23.82
C LEU A 495 -12.50 3.53 -22.96
N LYS A 496 -13.70 3.39 -23.54
CA LYS A 496 -14.90 2.96 -22.81
C LYS A 496 -14.75 1.56 -22.19
N ASP A 497 -14.02 0.68 -22.86
CA ASP A 497 -13.81 -0.70 -22.40
C ASP A 497 -12.66 -0.80 -21.38
N VAL A 498 -11.70 0.13 -21.44
CA VAL A 498 -10.53 0.15 -20.54
C VAL A 498 -10.80 1.00 -19.28
N LEU A 499 -11.44 2.16 -19.41
CA LEU A 499 -11.69 3.12 -18.33
C LEU A 499 -13.09 3.75 -18.50
N PRO A 500 -14.18 2.99 -18.26
CA PRO A 500 -15.55 3.45 -18.53
C PRO A 500 -15.89 4.76 -17.81
N LYS A 501 -15.50 4.88 -16.53
CA LYS A 501 -15.78 6.10 -15.75
C LYS A 501 -15.04 7.34 -16.23
N LEU A 502 -13.84 7.18 -16.79
CA LEU A 502 -13.14 8.30 -17.43
C LEU A 502 -13.78 8.66 -18.76
N SER A 503 -14.21 7.66 -19.54
CA SER A 503 -14.86 7.88 -20.85
C SER A 503 -16.15 8.71 -20.76
N GLU A 504 -16.84 8.68 -19.62
CA GLU A 504 -18.06 9.47 -19.35
C GLU A 504 -17.79 10.98 -19.20
N ILE A 505 -16.56 11.37 -18.86
CA ILE A 505 -16.22 12.76 -18.46
C ILE A 505 -14.99 13.33 -19.15
N ILE A 506 -14.30 12.56 -19.99
CA ILE A 506 -13.11 13.00 -20.71
C ILE A 506 -13.41 14.21 -21.61
N ASP A 507 -12.46 15.13 -21.71
CA ASP A 507 -12.58 16.42 -22.42
C ASP A 507 -13.68 17.35 -21.87
N THR A 508 -14.10 17.14 -20.61
CA THR A 508 -14.98 18.06 -19.88
C THR A 508 -14.23 18.78 -18.74
N ASP A 509 -14.80 19.88 -18.24
CA ASP A 509 -14.21 20.64 -17.12
C ASP A 509 -14.06 19.84 -15.81
N THR A 510 -14.82 18.76 -15.68
CA THR A 510 -14.83 17.88 -14.49
C THR A 510 -13.79 16.75 -14.55
N GLU A 511 -13.16 16.55 -15.71
CA GLU A 511 -12.14 15.50 -15.92
C GLU A 511 -10.98 15.62 -14.92
N LYS A 512 -10.55 16.86 -14.64
CA LYS A 512 -9.46 17.14 -13.70
C LYS A 512 -9.69 16.55 -12.30
N ASP A 513 -10.95 16.43 -11.87
CA ASP A 513 -11.31 15.93 -10.55
C ASP A 513 -11.28 14.39 -10.49
N TRP A 514 -11.25 13.74 -11.65
CA TRP A 514 -11.06 12.29 -11.74
C TRP A 514 -9.61 11.89 -11.51
N TYR A 515 -8.64 12.71 -11.95
CA TYR A 515 -7.23 12.42 -11.72
C TYR A 515 -6.84 12.53 -10.25
N ILE A 516 -5.81 11.78 -9.89
CA ILE A 516 -5.47 11.51 -8.50
C ILE A 516 -4.87 12.73 -7.77
N ASN A 517 -4.94 12.73 -6.45
CA ASN A 517 -4.17 13.61 -5.58
C ASN A 517 -3.03 12.82 -4.93
N PHE A 518 -1.89 13.46 -4.67
CA PHE A 518 -0.80 12.85 -3.91
C PHE A 518 -0.64 13.48 -2.55
N LYS A 519 -0.24 12.64 -1.60
CA LYS A 519 0.19 13.12 -0.30
C LYS A 519 1.65 13.57 -0.36
N LYS A 520 1.89 14.84 -0.02
CA LYS A 520 3.24 15.42 0.07
C LYS A 520 3.85 15.32 1.47
N ASP A 521 3.01 15.18 2.49
CA ASP A 521 3.49 15.06 3.86
C ASP A 521 4.06 13.67 4.14
N LYS A 522 5.01 13.61 5.08
CA LYS A 522 5.54 12.32 5.55
C LYS A 522 4.42 11.46 6.11
N PHE A 523 4.30 10.26 5.57
CA PHE A 523 3.24 9.33 5.93
C PHE A 523 3.38 8.81 7.37
N SER A 524 2.25 8.43 7.98
CA SER A 524 2.19 7.78 9.30
C SER A 524 1.38 6.49 9.22
N PRO A 525 1.82 5.39 9.87
CA PRO A 525 1.01 4.19 10.00
C PRO A 525 -0.33 4.41 10.71
N LEU A 526 -0.51 5.54 11.41
CA LEU A 526 -1.79 5.90 12.04
C LEU A 526 -2.86 6.36 11.05
N SER A 527 -2.54 6.64 9.79
CA SER A 527 -3.58 6.81 8.76
C SER A 527 -4.13 5.44 8.37
N THR A 528 -5.41 5.34 7.99
CA THR A 528 -5.94 4.08 7.42
C THR A 528 -5.51 4.00 5.96
N GLN A 529 -5.08 2.83 5.51
CA GLN A 529 -4.67 2.61 4.11
C GLN A 529 -5.67 1.71 3.39
N PHE A 530 -5.94 2.02 2.12
CA PHE A 530 -6.68 1.18 1.20
C PHE A 530 -5.83 0.92 -0.03
N TYR A 531 -5.78 -0.33 -0.46
CA TYR A 531 -5.13 -0.70 -1.71
C TYR A 531 -5.84 -1.87 -2.36
N ALA A 532 -5.89 -1.86 -3.69
CA ALA A 532 -6.55 -2.90 -4.45
C ALA A 532 -5.93 -3.05 -5.84
N GLY A 533 -5.98 -4.27 -6.38
CA GLY A 533 -5.47 -4.60 -7.69
C GLY A 533 -5.75 -6.05 -8.08
N TYR A 534 -5.16 -6.47 -9.19
CA TYR A 534 -5.50 -7.71 -9.89
C TYR A 534 -4.62 -8.88 -9.44
N SER A 535 -4.99 -9.52 -8.34
CA SER A 535 -4.25 -10.63 -7.75
C SER A 535 -4.57 -11.97 -8.43
N ARG A 536 -3.55 -12.79 -8.68
CA ARG A 536 -3.61 -14.20 -9.03
C ARG A 536 -3.22 -15.04 -7.82
N PHE A 537 -3.51 -16.34 -7.88
CA PHE A 537 -3.19 -17.33 -6.83
C PHE A 537 -3.68 -16.98 -5.41
N TRP A 538 -4.63 -16.05 -5.34
CA TRP A 538 -5.17 -15.54 -4.09
C TRP A 538 -5.89 -16.63 -3.28
N ASP A 539 -6.44 -17.64 -3.94
CA ASP A 539 -7.02 -18.80 -3.30
C ASP A 539 -5.93 -19.84 -3.05
N PRO A 540 -5.50 -20.05 -1.80
CA PRO A 540 -4.46 -21.02 -1.48
C PRO A 540 -4.82 -22.46 -1.88
N PHE A 541 -6.11 -22.75 -2.10
CA PHE A 541 -6.66 -24.06 -2.41
C PHE A 541 -6.82 -24.30 -3.92
N VAL A 542 -6.74 -23.27 -4.75
CA VAL A 542 -6.90 -23.38 -6.22
C VAL A 542 -5.55 -23.16 -6.91
N THR A 543 -5.12 -24.14 -7.71
CA THR A 543 -3.82 -24.12 -8.41
C THR A 543 -3.81 -23.23 -9.64
N SER A 544 -4.97 -22.85 -10.16
CA SER A 544 -5.13 -21.91 -11.28
C SER A 544 -6.34 -21.00 -11.03
N SER A 545 -6.09 -19.83 -10.44
CA SER A 545 -7.14 -18.82 -10.29
C SER A 545 -6.95 -17.75 -11.36
N PRO A 546 -8.00 -17.39 -12.12
CA PRO A 546 -7.96 -16.18 -12.93
C PRO A 546 -7.61 -14.96 -12.05
N ALA A 547 -7.10 -13.90 -12.68
CA ALA A 547 -6.88 -12.65 -11.97
C ALA A 547 -8.18 -12.16 -11.33
N GLN A 548 -8.10 -11.65 -10.11
CA GLN A 548 -9.24 -11.13 -9.36
C GLN A 548 -8.90 -9.73 -8.85
N PHE A 549 -9.83 -8.79 -9.01
CA PHE A 549 -9.69 -7.51 -8.34
C PHE A 549 -9.97 -7.68 -6.85
N ARG A 550 -8.91 -7.57 -6.04
CA ARG A 550 -8.95 -7.74 -4.58
C ARG A 550 -8.48 -6.45 -3.92
N GLY A 551 -9.12 -6.09 -2.81
CA GLY A 551 -8.70 -4.95 -2.01
C GLY A 551 -8.49 -5.30 -0.55
N ILE A 552 -7.62 -4.52 0.08
CA ILE A 552 -7.25 -4.63 1.48
C ILE A 552 -7.37 -3.27 2.13
N LYS A 553 -7.89 -3.31 3.35
CA LYS A 553 -7.84 -2.20 4.29
C LYS A 553 -6.82 -2.52 5.38
N SER A 554 -5.90 -1.61 5.62
CA SER A 554 -4.92 -1.69 6.70
C SER A 554 -5.11 -0.56 7.70
N THR A 555 -4.89 -0.87 8.98
CA THR A 555 -5.15 0.01 10.13
C THR A 555 -3.93 0.14 11.03
N GLY A 556 -2.75 0.23 10.43
CA GLY A 556 -1.48 0.24 11.14
C GLY A 556 -0.33 -0.20 10.25
N GLY A 557 0.84 -0.34 10.87
CA GLY A 557 2.03 -0.82 10.18
C GLY A 557 3.32 -0.32 10.79
N LEU A 558 4.39 -0.47 10.03
CA LEU A 558 5.74 -0.05 10.38
C LEU A 558 6.41 0.52 9.13
N ILE A 559 7.12 1.64 9.25
CA ILE A 559 7.84 2.24 8.12
C ILE A 559 9.35 2.04 8.28
N SER A 560 9.96 1.42 7.27
CA SER A 560 11.39 1.56 7.02
C SER A 560 11.63 2.85 6.26
N THR A 561 12.41 3.76 6.85
CA THR A 561 12.62 5.10 6.27
C THR A 561 13.47 5.06 5.00
N LYS A 562 14.39 4.10 4.89
CA LYS A 562 15.20 3.82 3.70
C LYS A 562 15.83 2.44 3.87
N ARG A 563 15.94 1.65 2.80
CA ARG A 563 16.75 0.43 2.82
C ARG A 563 18.24 0.80 2.70
N ARG A 564 19.00 0.55 3.77
CA ARG A 564 20.42 0.94 3.89
C ARG A 564 21.39 -0.21 3.62
N ILE A 565 20.96 -1.42 3.93
CA ILE A 565 21.66 -2.67 3.63
C ILE A 565 20.92 -3.33 2.47
N ILE A 566 21.63 -3.58 1.37
CA ILE A 566 21.12 -4.03 0.07
C ILE A 566 21.60 -5.46 -0.19
N ASP A 567 20.72 -6.29 -0.74
CA ASP A 567 21.06 -7.59 -1.35
C ASP A 567 20.69 -7.60 -2.84
N GLU A 568 20.97 -8.69 -3.56
CA GLU A 568 20.71 -8.84 -4.99
C GLU A 568 19.22 -8.72 -5.39
N HIS A 569 18.29 -8.87 -4.46
CA HIS A 569 16.86 -8.95 -4.78
C HIS A 569 16.17 -7.59 -4.92
N VAL A 570 16.88 -6.49 -4.63
CA VAL A 570 16.31 -5.13 -4.62
C VAL A 570 16.62 -4.33 -5.88
N PHE A 571 17.28 -4.95 -6.85
CA PHE A 571 17.57 -4.32 -8.13
C PHE A 571 16.40 -4.52 -9.09
N ARG A 572 16.10 -3.47 -9.85
CA ARG A 572 14.94 -3.39 -10.75
C ARG A 572 15.36 -2.80 -12.08
N ASP A 573 15.11 -3.54 -13.14
CA ASP A 573 15.55 -3.17 -14.47
C ASP A 573 14.41 -2.65 -15.34
N VAL A 574 14.64 -1.52 -16.00
CA VAL A 574 13.75 -0.99 -17.04
C VAL A 574 14.48 -1.03 -18.38
N TRP A 575 13.81 -1.51 -19.42
CA TRP A 575 14.29 -1.41 -20.80
C TRP A 575 13.84 -0.08 -21.43
N LEU A 576 14.80 0.75 -21.82
CA LEU A 576 14.56 2.08 -22.37
C LEU A 576 15.00 2.15 -23.83
N LYS A 577 14.48 3.13 -24.57
CA LYS A 577 15.10 3.54 -25.84
C LYS A 577 16.56 3.94 -25.62
N TYR A 578 17.43 3.51 -26.52
CA TYR A 578 18.84 3.88 -26.48
C TYR A 578 19.03 5.40 -26.62
N ASP A 579 19.88 5.94 -25.75
CA ASP A 579 20.41 7.28 -25.80
C ASP A 579 21.89 7.20 -25.41
N SER A 580 22.80 7.77 -26.21
CA SER A 580 24.23 7.56 -26.02
C SER A 580 24.77 8.16 -24.72
N GLU A 581 24.22 9.30 -24.29
CA GLU A 581 24.66 9.98 -23.08
C GLU A 581 24.11 9.29 -21.84
N LEU A 582 22.81 8.96 -21.86
CA LEU A 582 22.20 8.22 -20.77
C LEU A 582 22.76 6.79 -20.64
N ASN A 583 23.13 6.14 -21.74
CA ASN A 583 23.76 4.82 -21.69
C ASN A 583 25.12 4.87 -20.96
N LYS A 584 25.95 5.87 -21.29
CA LYS A 584 27.23 6.09 -20.61
C LYS A 584 27.05 6.45 -19.15
N GLU A 585 25.97 7.14 -18.80
CA GLU A 585 25.64 7.46 -17.40
C GLU A 585 25.14 6.22 -16.64
N TYR A 586 24.22 5.46 -17.21
CA TYR A 586 23.46 4.41 -16.52
C TYR A 586 24.21 3.09 -16.44
N ASN A 587 25.09 2.83 -17.40
CA ASN A 587 25.85 1.59 -17.56
C ASN A 587 27.37 1.87 -17.55
N SER A 588 27.81 2.86 -16.78
CA SER A 588 29.18 3.36 -16.77
C SER A 588 30.19 2.38 -16.17
N LEU A 589 29.76 1.54 -15.23
CA LEU A 589 30.64 0.62 -14.52
C LEU A 589 31.17 -0.45 -15.49
N ASN A 590 32.44 -0.83 -15.36
CA ASN A 590 33.11 -1.86 -16.18
C ASN A 590 32.89 -1.74 -17.70
N ASP A 591 32.73 -0.51 -18.22
CA ASP A 591 32.40 -0.24 -19.62
C ASP A 591 31.16 -1.01 -20.15
N HIS A 592 30.20 -1.33 -19.29
CA HIS A 592 28.99 -2.08 -19.67
C HIS A 592 28.17 -1.39 -20.77
N TYR A 593 28.23 -0.06 -20.86
CA TYR A 593 27.58 0.73 -21.90
C TYR A 593 27.96 0.27 -23.33
N LYS A 594 29.18 -0.26 -23.54
CA LYS A 594 29.65 -0.75 -24.85
C LYS A 594 28.79 -1.89 -25.39
N LYS A 595 28.17 -2.69 -24.51
CA LYS A 595 27.26 -3.78 -24.89
C LYS A 595 26.03 -3.30 -25.65
N TYR A 596 25.64 -2.04 -25.47
CA TYR A 596 24.42 -1.45 -25.99
C TYR A 596 24.66 -0.39 -27.06
N GLU A 597 25.89 -0.17 -27.53
CA GLU A 597 26.18 0.82 -28.59
C GLU A 597 25.58 0.45 -29.96
N LYS A 598 25.26 -0.83 -30.15
CA LYS A 598 24.62 -1.35 -31.35
C LYS A 598 23.31 -2.05 -30.99
N PRO A 599 22.29 -2.00 -31.86
CA PRO A 599 21.08 -2.78 -31.70
C PRO A 599 21.40 -4.29 -31.75
N PHE A 600 20.59 -5.09 -31.05
CA PHE A 600 20.77 -6.54 -31.01
C PHE A 600 20.18 -7.29 -32.22
N LEU A 601 19.34 -6.62 -33.02
CA LEU A 601 18.79 -7.15 -34.27
C LEU A 601 19.40 -6.41 -35.45
N LYS A 602 19.91 -7.13 -36.46
CA LYS A 602 20.72 -6.57 -37.55
C LYS A 602 19.94 -5.66 -38.49
N ASP A 603 18.68 -5.99 -38.76
CA ASP A 603 17.85 -5.32 -39.78
C ASP A 603 16.73 -4.46 -39.17
N ASN A 604 16.83 -4.10 -37.88
CA ASN A 604 15.79 -3.38 -37.16
C ASN A 604 16.30 -2.05 -36.57
N LYS A 605 15.40 -1.07 -36.53
CA LYS A 605 15.60 0.24 -35.88
C LYS A 605 15.33 0.21 -34.37
N GLU A 606 14.85 -0.90 -33.83
CA GLU A 606 14.70 -1.12 -32.40
C GLU A 606 16.05 -1.13 -31.69
N HIS A 607 16.33 -0.09 -30.92
CA HIS A 607 17.56 0.06 -30.16
C HIS A 607 17.24 0.47 -28.74
N GLY A 608 17.58 -0.39 -27.79
CA GLY A 608 17.33 -0.17 -26.38
C GLY A 608 18.54 -0.40 -25.50
N MET A 609 18.42 0.04 -24.26
CA MET A 609 19.42 -0.09 -23.20
C MET A 609 18.72 -0.29 -21.85
N PRO A 610 19.38 -0.91 -20.86
CA PRO A 610 18.82 -1.02 -19.53
C PRO A 610 19.12 0.22 -18.68
N LEU A 611 18.18 0.52 -17.78
CA LEU A 611 18.39 1.31 -16.56
C LEU A 611 18.09 0.41 -15.36
N THR A 612 19.09 0.17 -14.52
CA THR A 612 18.89 -0.56 -13.25
C THR A 612 18.74 0.42 -12.09
N ILE A 613 17.64 0.29 -11.37
CA ILE A 613 17.33 1.02 -10.14
C ILE A 613 17.59 0.14 -8.92
N VAL A 614 18.11 0.75 -7.87
CA VAL A 614 18.23 0.15 -6.54
C VAL A 614 17.02 0.58 -5.70
N ASP A 615 16.15 -0.37 -5.36
CA ASP A 615 14.93 -0.11 -4.57
C ASP A 615 15.26 0.16 -3.10
N GLN A 616 15.41 1.45 -2.76
CA GLN A 616 15.81 1.92 -1.44
C GLN A 616 14.81 2.83 -0.76
N PHE A 617 13.74 3.20 -1.46
CA PHE A 617 12.75 4.16 -0.98
C PHE A 617 12.02 3.71 0.29
N SER A 618 11.39 4.66 0.97
CA SER A 618 10.67 4.38 2.21
C SER A 618 9.58 3.33 1.98
N THR A 619 9.56 2.29 2.80
CA THR A 619 8.62 1.18 2.67
C THR A 619 7.74 1.08 3.91
N LEU A 620 6.43 1.16 3.71
CA LEU A 620 5.42 0.81 4.72
C LEU A 620 5.14 -0.69 4.64
N TYR A 621 5.34 -1.38 5.76
CA TYR A 621 4.87 -2.73 6.00
C TYR A 621 3.50 -2.62 6.66
N THR A 622 2.44 -2.97 5.94
CA THR A 622 1.06 -2.78 6.41
C THR A 622 0.71 -3.72 7.56
N ASP A 623 -0.32 -3.37 8.34
CA ASP A 623 -0.94 -4.31 9.30
C ASP A 623 -2.32 -4.73 8.80
N ILE A 624 -2.44 -5.98 8.38
CA ILE A 624 -3.68 -6.56 7.85
C ILE A 624 -4.31 -7.40 8.96
N PRO A 625 -5.52 -7.07 9.44
CA PRO A 625 -6.14 -7.76 10.58
C PRO A 625 -6.36 -9.28 10.46
N PHE A 626 -6.15 -9.87 9.28
CA PHE A 626 -6.12 -11.31 9.04
C PHE A 626 -5.09 -11.58 7.93
N GLY A 627 -3.80 -11.58 8.30
CA GLY A 627 -2.65 -11.52 7.39
C GLY A 627 -2.51 -12.64 6.36
N GLU A 628 -3.44 -13.59 6.29
CA GLU A 628 -3.47 -14.68 5.30
C GLU A 628 -4.06 -14.23 3.95
N LEU A 629 -4.47 -12.96 3.86
CA LEU A 629 -5.24 -12.38 2.74
C LEU A 629 -4.51 -11.30 1.97
N ASN A 630 -3.19 -11.15 2.19
CA ASN A 630 -2.39 -10.17 1.50
C ASN A 630 -2.55 -10.29 -0.03
N LEU A 631 -2.28 -9.21 -0.75
CA LEU A 631 -2.33 -9.27 -2.20
C LEU A 631 -1.07 -10.01 -2.70
N GLU A 632 -1.27 -11.03 -3.53
CA GLU A 632 -0.19 -11.89 -4.05
C GLU A 632 0.18 -11.49 -5.50
N GLU A 633 0.68 -12.43 -6.30
CA GLU A 633 1.15 -12.21 -7.66
C GLU A 633 0.11 -11.47 -8.52
N GLY A 634 0.56 -10.56 -9.39
CA GLY A 634 -0.32 -9.75 -10.26
C GLY A 634 -0.86 -8.48 -9.61
N ALA A 635 -0.92 -8.41 -8.27
CA ALA A 635 -1.33 -7.18 -7.58
C ALA A 635 -0.21 -6.13 -7.51
N SER A 636 1.02 -6.49 -7.88
CA SER A 636 2.10 -5.52 -8.05
C SER A 636 1.67 -4.34 -8.93
N GLY A 637 1.99 -3.14 -8.50
CA GLY A 637 1.64 -1.89 -9.16
C GLY A 637 0.30 -1.31 -8.68
N SER A 638 -0.38 -1.97 -7.73
CA SER A 638 -1.63 -1.47 -7.15
C SER A 638 -1.46 -0.09 -6.54
N MET A 639 -2.46 0.76 -6.77
CA MET A 639 -2.57 2.06 -6.13
C MET A 639 -2.82 1.89 -4.63
N VAL A 640 -2.12 2.65 -3.81
CA VAL A 640 -2.36 2.73 -2.36
C VAL A 640 -2.77 4.14 -1.99
N ILE A 641 -3.93 4.26 -1.35
CA ILE A 641 -4.48 5.54 -0.87
C ILE A 641 -4.63 5.54 0.64
N ASP A 642 -4.64 6.73 1.23
CA ASP A 642 -5.13 6.92 2.59
C ASP A 642 -6.65 7.11 2.62
N SER A 643 -7.22 7.11 3.83
CA SER A 643 -8.64 7.40 4.08
C SER A 643 -9.08 8.84 3.76
N SER A 644 -8.22 9.65 3.15
CA SER A 644 -8.54 10.97 2.59
C SER A 644 -8.49 11.00 1.05
N PHE A 645 -8.44 9.83 0.40
CA PHE A 645 -8.33 9.66 -1.06
C PHE A 645 -7.02 10.20 -1.67
N ASN A 646 -5.98 10.42 -0.86
CA ASN A 646 -4.67 10.77 -1.38
C ASN A 646 -3.89 9.51 -1.68
N VAL A 647 -3.26 9.44 -2.85
CA VAL A 647 -2.31 8.40 -3.19
C VAL A 647 -1.04 8.62 -2.35
N ILE A 648 -0.65 7.58 -1.61
CA ILE A 648 0.49 7.61 -0.70
C ILE A 648 1.67 6.78 -1.22
N GLY A 649 1.42 5.86 -2.16
CA GLY A 649 2.42 4.91 -2.61
C GLY A 649 1.90 3.88 -3.59
N ILE A 650 2.76 2.91 -3.87
CA ILE A 650 2.50 1.79 -4.77
C ILE A 650 2.82 0.46 -4.06
N LEU A 651 1.96 -0.53 -4.24
CA LEU A 651 2.20 -1.88 -3.71
C LEU A 651 3.34 -2.52 -4.50
N ASN A 652 4.34 -3.04 -3.79
CA ASN A 652 5.55 -3.62 -4.40
C ASN A 652 5.60 -5.14 -4.20
N THR A 653 5.45 -5.62 -2.96
CA THR A 653 5.72 -7.04 -2.66
C THR A 653 4.80 -7.62 -1.58
N SER A 654 4.60 -8.93 -1.66
CA SER A 654 4.08 -9.77 -0.59
C SER A 654 5.22 -10.12 0.36
N ILE A 655 5.02 -9.88 1.65
CA ILE A 655 6.04 -10.10 2.68
C ILE A 655 5.52 -11.16 3.63
N GLU A 656 6.26 -12.25 3.75
CA GLU A 656 5.98 -13.30 4.73
C GLU A 656 6.85 -13.07 5.96
N ASP A 657 6.30 -13.37 7.13
CA ASP A 657 7.03 -13.25 8.37
C ASP A 657 8.26 -14.17 8.43
N ILE A 658 9.21 -13.78 9.28
CA ILE A 658 10.47 -14.48 9.42
C ILE A 658 10.27 -15.93 9.92
N PRO A 659 11.14 -16.89 9.51
CA PRO A 659 11.08 -18.25 10.00
C PRO A 659 11.09 -18.38 11.54
N GLY A 660 10.03 -18.98 12.09
CA GLY A 660 9.87 -19.24 13.52
C GLY A 660 8.97 -18.27 14.29
N SER A 661 8.29 -17.38 13.58
CA SER A 661 7.14 -16.65 14.07
C SER A 661 5.97 -17.57 14.45
N GLU A 662 4.93 -17.02 15.09
CA GLU A 662 3.68 -17.75 15.34
C GLU A 662 3.10 -18.29 14.02
N MET A 663 2.66 -19.54 14.04
CA MET A 663 2.09 -20.23 12.89
C MET A 663 0.59 -20.38 13.10
N THR A 664 -0.19 -20.08 12.07
CA THR A 664 -1.62 -20.36 12.00
C THR A 664 -1.83 -21.59 11.12
N TYR A 665 -2.84 -22.40 11.46
CA TYR A 665 -3.17 -23.63 10.75
C TYR A 665 -4.54 -23.44 10.10
N LEU A 666 -4.58 -23.44 8.76
CA LEU A 666 -5.84 -23.41 8.02
C LEU A 666 -6.32 -24.83 7.74
N PRO A 667 -7.52 -25.22 8.18
CA PRO A 667 -8.09 -26.51 7.85
C PRO A 667 -8.38 -26.59 6.35
N LEU A 668 -7.94 -27.67 5.70
CA LEU A 668 -8.29 -27.95 4.31
C LEU A 668 -9.70 -28.55 4.25
N SER A 669 -10.35 -28.43 3.09
CA SER A 669 -11.65 -29.06 2.81
C SER A 669 -11.65 -30.57 3.06
N ASN A 670 -10.49 -31.23 2.92
CA ASN A 670 -10.24 -32.56 3.45
C ASN A 670 -9.70 -32.46 4.89
N LYS A 671 -10.52 -32.89 5.85
CA LYS A 671 -10.31 -32.78 7.32
C LYS A 671 -9.02 -33.40 7.87
N ASP A 672 -8.23 -34.08 7.03
CA ASP A 672 -7.03 -34.81 7.44
C ASP A 672 -5.75 -33.96 7.41
N PHE A 673 -5.78 -32.79 6.77
CA PHE A 673 -4.60 -31.95 6.58
C PHE A 673 -4.86 -30.49 6.92
N GLU A 674 -3.86 -29.85 7.51
CA GLU A 674 -3.83 -28.41 7.76
C GLU A 674 -2.70 -27.78 6.95
N ARG A 675 -2.96 -26.58 6.42
CA ARG A 675 -1.92 -25.75 5.79
C ARG A 675 -1.31 -24.86 6.86
N VAL A 676 0.01 -24.96 7.03
CA VAL A 676 0.78 -24.05 7.89
C VAL A 676 0.94 -22.71 7.18
N ILE A 677 0.52 -21.63 7.83
CA ILE A 677 0.60 -20.27 7.30
C ILE A 677 1.30 -19.38 8.33
N ARG A 678 2.26 -18.59 7.85
CA ARG A 678 2.87 -17.50 8.62
C ARG A 678 2.12 -16.21 8.29
N LYS A 679 2.14 -15.24 9.20
CA LYS A 679 1.57 -13.91 8.92
C LYS A 679 2.20 -13.37 7.64
N ARG A 680 1.37 -12.83 6.75
CA ARG A 680 1.82 -12.13 5.55
C ARG A 680 1.26 -10.72 5.57
N THR A 681 1.95 -9.83 4.87
CA THR A 681 1.49 -8.46 4.64
C THR A 681 1.96 -7.98 3.27
N ASN A 682 1.65 -6.74 2.93
CA ASN A 682 2.17 -6.09 1.75
C ASN A 682 3.18 -5.01 2.11
N GLY A 683 4.24 -4.91 1.31
CA GLY A 683 5.14 -3.77 1.29
C GLY A 683 4.63 -2.71 0.33
N VAL A 684 4.50 -1.48 0.81
CA VAL A 684 4.10 -0.31 0.02
C VAL A 684 5.29 0.65 -0.04
N VAL A 685 5.75 0.95 -1.25
CA VAL A 685 6.72 2.03 -1.47
C VAL A 685 5.97 3.34 -1.36
N LEU A 686 6.37 4.18 -0.40
CA LEU A 686 5.77 5.50 -0.17
C LEU A 686 6.32 6.52 -1.16
N PHE A 687 5.47 7.34 -1.75
CA PHE A 687 5.92 8.35 -2.72
C PHE A 687 6.63 9.55 -2.10
N GLN A 688 6.34 9.84 -0.83
CA GLN A 688 7.11 10.75 -0.01
C GLN A 688 8.12 9.95 0.81
N SER A 689 9.41 10.18 0.58
CA SER A 689 10.46 9.59 1.41
C SER A 689 10.44 10.18 2.81
N LEU A 690 10.66 9.33 3.81
CA LEU A 690 10.87 9.73 5.19
C LEU A 690 12.35 9.97 5.51
N SER A 691 13.28 9.47 4.69
CA SER A 691 14.72 9.60 4.94
C SER A 691 15.30 10.91 4.44
N TYR A 692 16.25 11.45 5.19
CA TYR A 692 16.99 12.67 4.86
C TYR A 692 18.34 12.40 4.17
N ASP A 693 18.69 11.13 3.92
CA ASP A 693 20.03 10.76 3.43
C ASP A 693 20.17 10.75 1.90
N TYR A 694 19.16 11.27 1.20
CA TYR A 694 19.21 11.48 -0.23
C TYR A 694 19.88 12.82 -0.53
N ASN A 695 20.82 12.81 -1.47
CA ASN A 695 21.46 14.03 -1.94
C ASN A 695 20.48 14.72 -2.92
N THR A 696 19.66 15.64 -2.41
CA THR A 696 18.67 16.42 -3.19
C THR A 696 19.06 17.90 -3.22
N LYS A 697 18.65 18.62 -4.27
CA LYS A 697 18.99 20.05 -4.47
C LYS A 697 18.64 20.95 -3.27
N ASP A 698 17.55 20.61 -2.56
CA ASP A 698 17.02 21.41 -1.45
C ASP A 698 17.27 20.79 -0.07
N ASN A 699 18.05 19.71 0.02
CA ASN A 699 18.20 18.90 1.25
C ASN A 699 16.85 18.43 1.85
N LYS A 700 15.81 18.33 1.02
CA LYS A 700 14.49 17.82 1.40
C LYS A 700 14.37 16.34 1.05
N PRO A 701 13.65 15.54 1.87
CA PRO A 701 13.33 14.16 1.53
C PRO A 701 12.59 14.11 0.18
N PRO A 702 13.02 13.24 -0.74
CA PRO A 702 12.49 13.23 -2.10
C PRO A 702 11.01 12.84 -2.14
N HIS A 703 10.28 13.47 -3.06
CA HIS A 703 8.92 13.13 -3.46
C HIS A 703 8.92 12.71 -4.93
N ILE A 704 8.49 11.48 -5.22
CA ILE A 704 8.62 10.89 -6.57
C ILE A 704 7.97 11.76 -7.66
N PHE A 705 6.80 12.34 -7.37
CA PHE A 705 6.03 13.10 -8.36
C PHE A 705 6.55 14.50 -8.63
N ASP A 706 7.40 15.06 -7.76
CA ASP A 706 8.04 16.35 -8.05
C ASP A 706 8.96 16.21 -9.27
N GLY A 707 9.75 15.13 -9.33
CA GLY A 707 10.58 14.82 -10.49
C GLY A 707 9.78 14.47 -11.76
N LEU A 708 8.60 13.86 -11.64
CA LEU A 708 7.71 13.65 -12.79
C LEU A 708 7.22 15.00 -13.36
N ILE A 709 6.79 15.91 -12.48
CA ILE A 709 6.33 17.25 -12.87
C ILE A 709 7.46 18.04 -13.53
N ASP A 710 8.67 17.99 -12.97
CA ASP A 710 9.84 18.65 -13.56
C ASP A 710 10.18 18.08 -14.94
N LYS A 711 10.04 16.77 -15.14
CA LYS A 711 10.21 16.14 -16.45
C LYS A 711 9.14 16.59 -17.44
N LEU A 712 7.88 16.64 -17.05
CA LEU A 712 6.78 17.12 -17.90
C LEU A 712 7.01 18.57 -18.36
N LYS A 713 7.45 19.44 -17.46
CA LYS A 713 7.81 20.83 -17.79
C LYS A 713 8.99 20.91 -18.76
N THR A 714 10.04 20.13 -18.50
CA THR A 714 11.24 20.09 -19.35
C THR A 714 10.90 19.63 -20.77
N ASP A 715 10.07 18.60 -20.88
CA ASP A 715 9.61 18.05 -22.16
C ASP A 715 8.49 18.89 -22.81
N LYS A 716 8.04 19.97 -22.14
CA LYS A 716 6.92 20.84 -22.57
C LYS A 716 5.62 20.07 -22.83
N LEU A 717 5.33 19.08 -21.99
CA LEU A 717 4.10 18.29 -22.04
C LEU A 717 3.07 18.87 -21.07
N GLU A 718 2.00 19.42 -21.63
CA GLU A 718 0.85 19.88 -20.86
C GLU A 718 -0.01 18.68 -20.43
N THR A 719 -0.47 18.68 -19.18
CA THR A 719 -1.41 17.67 -18.67
C THR A 719 -2.69 18.31 -18.15
N VAL A 720 -3.72 17.51 -17.89
CA VAL A 720 -5.02 18.03 -17.44
C VAL A 720 -4.94 18.58 -16.02
N LYS A 721 -4.21 17.90 -15.11
CA LYS A 721 -4.15 18.30 -13.69
C LYS A 721 -2.77 18.74 -13.21
N PHE A 722 -1.71 18.03 -13.54
CA PHE A 722 -0.40 18.22 -12.89
C PHE A 722 0.47 19.30 -13.50
N ASN A 723 0.38 19.49 -14.82
CA ASN A 723 1.10 20.53 -15.54
C ASN A 723 0.17 21.22 -16.56
N PRO A 724 -0.90 21.91 -16.09
CA PRO A 724 -1.82 22.63 -16.98
C PRO A 724 -1.14 23.83 -17.64
N LYS A 725 -1.64 24.22 -18.81
CA LYS A 725 -1.10 25.31 -19.66
C LYS A 725 -1.02 26.67 -18.96
N ASP A 726 -1.85 26.90 -17.94
CA ASP A 726 -1.99 28.18 -17.26
C ASP A 726 -2.19 27.98 -15.75
N LYS A 727 -1.47 28.74 -14.93
CA LYS A 727 -1.81 29.03 -13.54
C LYS A 727 -1.70 30.52 -13.27
#